data_AF-A0A9P5SS14-F1
#
_entry.id   AF-A0A9P5SS14-F1
#
_cell.length_a   1.000
_cell.length_b   1.000
_cell.length_c   1.000
_cell.angle_alpha   90.00
_cell.angle_beta   90.00
_cell.angle_gamma   90.00
#
_symmetry.space_group_name_H-M   'P 1'
#
loop_
_entity.id
_entity.type
_entity.pdbx_description
1 polymer ?
#
loop_
_entity_poly.entity_id
_entity_poly.type
_entity_poly.pdbx_seq_one_letter_code
_entity_poly.pdbx_strand_id
1 'polypeptide(L)'
;MSTAVLPSSHFKFLHESDLPVVPLADRWHSGERLFQDRVQVREAIQAASAIFRPSLTPQHQDFVPGLNYIFVGSLDENGRPWVSMVCGPKGFMASPDIKTLEIRTQISTTTASDGKGGEKGRVRVLDPILDNLLHGESFRQGKKMWSAVALDFTNRRRNKFNGVVYPEDILKADPSNCPKYITIREMAPIEPLVSSSMTSPQELFHYGTATSSTFQGLSDFEQGIVRRADCLFIASRYIDESLPDQTSGMDCNHRGGNPGWIRVDDEGKSIVFPDYSGNRFFNTLGNIAADPRVGLLFVDFDTGDCLHVTGTAQIFVGRESQALYPHSQRAVQVSVESAILNLHALPFRLVTKELSPYNPRTTALAAGTMLHDGTTGESANTNTATLERITRHSPDVASFEFRTSRGIKYRPGQYAVLDFGAFNTVGYRHMAPNAPQSLNDDYIRTWTISSAPERLDKATDKFSLTIKQKAGGRISTLLHEWAPVKGEEGEVEKEEERRLTVPLMSVGGEFVLPTEEKRLLFISGGIGATPFIAMLRGLGKQKEQGGEEGQALRYNIRWITSATVVEEALPEVLQEVVEAVGPQLSITVFLTRTSPDLLSSTVLSKLSPEITVETGRLDAGRLHDAVPDVLSRQVLLCGPDPFMEATRGYLRELHVAPESIYSEEFNF
;
A
#
# COMPACT_ATOMS: atom_id res chain seq x y z
N MET A 1 32.91 28.82 18.55
CA MET A 1 31.67 28.32 19.17
C MET A 1 32.02 27.82 20.56
N SER A 2 31.20 28.05 21.58
CA SER A 2 31.43 27.55 22.94
C SER A 2 30.30 26.61 23.31
N THR A 3 30.58 25.31 23.35
CA THR A 3 29.65 24.27 23.79
C THR A 3 29.51 24.32 25.31
N ALA A 4 28.38 24.83 25.80
CA ALA A 4 28.05 24.83 27.22
C ALA A 4 27.25 23.57 27.57
N VAL A 5 27.91 22.61 28.24
CA VAL A 5 27.23 21.45 28.83
C VAL A 5 26.55 21.88 30.13
N LEU A 6 25.22 21.79 30.18
CA LEU A 6 24.48 22.01 31.42
C LEU A 6 24.66 20.83 32.39
N PRO A 7 24.83 21.07 33.70
CA PRO A 7 25.07 20.02 34.68
C PRO A 7 23.82 19.18 34.94
N SER A 8 24.01 17.88 35.20
CA SER A 8 22.96 16.94 35.60
C SER A 8 22.32 17.31 36.94
N SER A 9 21.02 17.54 36.96
CA SER A 9 20.23 17.82 38.16
C SER A 9 19.56 16.56 38.73
N HIS A 10 19.68 16.32 40.03
CA HIS A 10 19.04 15.23 40.78
C HIS A 10 18.19 15.80 41.93
N PHE A 11 16.92 15.40 42.04
CA PHE A 11 16.05 15.71 43.19
C PHE A 11 15.08 14.54 43.51
N LYS A 12 14.27 14.73 44.56
CA LYS A 12 13.39 13.79 45.29
C LYS A 12 12.41 14.64 46.11
N PHE A 13 11.25 14.19 46.60
CA PHE A 13 10.47 12.93 46.52
C PHE A 13 9.06 13.29 47.06
N LEU A 14 7.99 12.55 46.72
CA LEU A 14 6.88 12.20 47.65
C LEU A 14 5.92 11.15 47.04
N HIS A 15 5.02 10.56 47.86
CA HIS A 15 4.42 9.23 47.61
C HIS A 15 2.93 9.23 47.21
N GLU A 16 2.65 8.41 46.19
CA GLU A 16 1.39 7.80 45.73
C GLU A 16 0.29 7.50 46.79
N SER A 17 -0.90 8.13 46.69
CA SER A 17 -2.12 7.66 47.38
C SER A 17 -3.49 7.91 46.70
N ASP A 18 -3.67 8.91 45.83
CA ASP A 18 -5.02 9.45 45.54
C ASP A 18 -5.55 9.35 44.08
N LEU A 19 -5.01 8.47 43.22
CA LEU A 19 -5.57 8.26 41.87
C LEU A 19 -6.73 7.24 41.87
N PRO A 20 -7.95 7.58 41.42
CA PRO A 20 -9.12 6.71 41.50
C PRO A 20 -9.07 5.53 40.51
N VAL A 21 -9.58 4.38 40.95
CA VAL A 21 -9.66 3.15 40.14
C VAL A 21 -10.86 3.23 39.18
N VAL A 22 -10.60 3.57 37.92
CA VAL A 22 -11.61 3.63 36.85
C VAL A 22 -12.02 2.20 36.40
N PRO A 23 -13.33 1.87 36.27
CA PRO A 23 -13.81 0.57 35.82
C PRO A 23 -13.30 0.15 34.43
N LEU A 24 -13.24 -1.17 34.15
CA LEU A 24 -12.72 -1.67 32.87
C LEU A 24 -13.53 -1.22 31.64
N ALA A 25 -14.82 -0.90 31.79
CA ALA A 25 -15.66 -0.40 30.71
C ALA A 25 -15.35 1.06 30.30
N ASP A 26 -14.71 1.83 31.18
CA ASP A 26 -14.49 3.27 31.07
C ASP A 26 -13.04 3.65 30.72
N ARG A 27 -12.24 2.67 30.28
CA ARG A 27 -10.84 2.88 29.87
C ARG A 27 -10.64 3.39 28.44
N TRP A 28 -11.69 3.35 27.61
CA TRP A 28 -11.70 3.86 26.24
C TRP A 28 -12.40 5.21 26.21
N HIS A 29 -11.79 6.23 25.59
CA HIS A 29 -12.41 7.56 25.55
C HIS A 29 -13.53 7.63 24.50
N SER A 30 -14.29 8.74 24.49
CA SER A 30 -15.46 8.95 23.62
C SER A 30 -15.18 8.68 22.13
N GLY A 31 -14.08 9.24 21.59
CA GLY A 31 -13.70 9.09 20.19
C GLY A 31 -13.33 7.65 19.80
N GLU A 32 -12.62 6.93 20.66
CA GLU A 32 -12.33 5.50 20.43
C GLU A 32 -13.63 4.69 20.37
N ARG A 33 -14.52 4.86 21.35
CA ARG A 33 -15.81 4.15 21.42
C ARG A 33 -16.66 4.38 20.16
N LEU A 34 -16.70 5.62 19.64
CA LEU A 34 -17.42 5.96 18.41
C LEU A 34 -16.96 5.10 17.21
N PHE A 35 -15.65 4.94 17.01
CA PHE A 35 -15.15 4.08 15.93
C PHE A 35 -15.39 2.59 16.21
N GLN A 36 -15.23 2.16 17.46
CA GLN A 36 -15.43 0.76 17.87
C GLN A 36 -16.89 0.31 17.68
N ASP A 37 -17.86 1.18 17.97
CA ASP A 37 -19.28 0.97 17.70
C ASP A 37 -19.54 0.96 16.18
N ARG A 38 -19.02 1.95 15.44
CA ARG A 38 -19.24 2.10 13.98
C ARG A 38 -18.72 0.92 13.16
N VAL A 39 -17.69 0.21 13.61
CA VAL A 39 -17.19 -1.03 12.98
C VAL A 39 -17.67 -2.31 13.66
N GLN A 40 -18.56 -2.21 14.65
CA GLN A 40 -19.17 -3.33 15.40
C GLN A 40 -18.15 -4.27 16.04
N VAL A 41 -17.20 -3.71 16.81
CA VAL A 41 -16.07 -4.48 17.40
C VAL A 41 -15.97 -4.36 18.92
N ARG A 42 -16.79 -3.51 19.53
CA ARG A 42 -16.67 -3.11 20.95
C ARG A 42 -16.64 -4.30 21.91
N GLU A 43 -17.57 -5.25 21.77
CA GLU A 43 -17.59 -6.48 22.57
C GLU A 43 -16.29 -7.29 22.40
N ALA A 44 -15.83 -7.46 21.16
CA ALA A 44 -14.65 -8.25 20.82
C ALA A 44 -13.32 -7.66 21.33
N ILE A 45 -13.29 -6.40 21.77
CA ILE A 45 -12.11 -5.73 22.34
C ILE A 45 -12.30 -5.26 23.78
N GLN A 46 -13.47 -5.46 24.40
CA GLN A 46 -13.75 -4.99 25.75
C GLN A 46 -12.74 -5.52 26.78
N ALA A 47 -12.39 -6.80 26.68
CA ALA A 47 -11.37 -7.44 27.51
C ALA A 47 -9.93 -6.95 27.23
N ALA A 48 -9.65 -6.39 26.04
CA ALA A 48 -8.33 -5.87 25.70
C ALA A 48 -7.96 -4.60 26.49
N SER A 49 -8.93 -3.91 27.09
CA SER A 49 -8.70 -2.79 28.02
C SER A 49 -7.84 -3.16 29.25
N ALA A 50 -7.75 -4.45 29.59
CA ALA A 50 -6.88 -4.98 30.65
C ALA A 50 -5.39 -5.04 30.26
N ILE A 51 -5.06 -4.86 28.98
CA ILE A 51 -3.67 -4.85 28.48
C ILE A 51 -2.95 -3.57 28.92
N PHE A 52 -3.66 -2.43 28.98
CA PHE A 52 -3.10 -1.18 29.48
C PHE A 52 -2.79 -1.24 30.98
N ARG A 53 -1.56 -0.89 31.34
CA ARG A 53 -1.07 -0.91 32.73
C ARG A 53 -0.43 0.42 33.11
N PRO A 54 -0.62 0.92 34.35
CA PRO A 54 0.16 2.02 34.90
C PRO A 54 1.57 1.57 35.35
N SER A 55 2.13 0.56 34.68
CA SER A 55 3.44 0.00 34.98
C SER A 55 4.08 -0.74 33.80
N LEU A 56 5.40 -0.66 33.73
CA LEU A 56 6.28 -1.40 32.85
C LEU A 56 6.37 -2.87 33.31
N THR A 57 6.35 -3.78 32.34
CA THR A 57 6.63 -5.20 32.57
C THR A 57 8.14 -5.44 32.50
N PRO A 58 8.69 -6.52 33.09
CA PRO A 58 10.10 -6.87 32.92
C PRO A 58 10.52 -6.90 31.44
N GLN A 59 9.66 -7.43 30.56
CA GLN A 59 9.89 -7.43 29.11
C GLN A 59 10.02 -6.04 28.48
N HIS A 60 9.42 -4.99 29.07
CA HIS A 60 9.62 -3.60 28.64
C HIS A 60 10.94 -3.05 29.17
N GLN A 61 11.27 -3.34 30.44
CA GLN A 61 12.51 -2.91 31.10
C GLN A 61 13.75 -3.50 30.41
N ASP A 62 13.67 -4.75 29.94
CA ASP A 62 14.72 -5.41 29.16
C ASP A 62 14.80 -4.90 27.71
N PHE A 63 13.71 -4.37 27.17
CA PHE A 63 13.61 -3.97 25.75
C PHE A 63 14.22 -2.59 25.49
N VAL A 64 13.82 -1.58 26.27
CA VAL A 64 14.20 -0.19 26.00
C VAL A 64 15.72 0.07 26.00
N PRO A 65 16.55 -0.56 26.86
CA PRO A 65 18.00 -0.29 26.87
C PRO A 65 18.73 -0.85 25.64
N GLY A 66 18.14 -1.83 24.95
CA GLY A 66 18.71 -2.44 23.75
C GLY A 66 18.61 -1.57 22.49
N LEU A 67 17.77 -0.54 22.52
CA LEU A 67 17.51 0.35 21.38
C LEU A 67 18.50 1.52 21.29
N ASN A 68 18.61 2.08 20.10
CA ASN A 68 19.40 3.28 19.78
C ASN A 68 18.52 4.50 19.45
N TYR A 69 17.20 4.37 19.52
CA TYR A 69 16.25 5.42 19.18
C TYR A 69 14.86 5.14 19.77
N ILE A 70 14.06 6.19 19.91
CA ILE A 70 12.64 6.15 20.29
C ILE A 70 11.89 7.27 19.57
N PHE A 71 10.64 7.02 19.20
CA PHE A 71 9.79 8.03 18.59
C PHE A 71 8.91 8.67 19.65
N VAL A 72 8.92 10.00 19.70
CA VAL A 72 8.40 10.83 20.78
C VAL A 72 7.34 11.78 20.25
N GLY A 73 6.16 11.73 20.85
CA GLY A 73 5.09 12.72 20.71
C GLY A 73 5.02 13.62 21.95
N SER A 74 4.97 14.94 21.73
CA SER A 74 4.60 15.93 22.75
C SER A 74 4.04 17.20 22.08
N LEU A 75 3.66 18.19 22.89
CA LEU A 75 2.99 19.40 22.45
C LEU A 75 3.91 20.63 22.49
N ASP A 76 3.73 21.51 21.51
CA ASP A 76 4.30 22.86 21.55
C ASP A 76 3.55 23.81 22.50
N GLU A 77 4.05 25.03 22.66
CA GLU A 77 3.46 26.06 23.53
C GLU A 77 2.04 26.46 23.10
N ASN A 78 1.68 26.26 21.83
CA ASN A 78 0.33 26.47 21.30
C ASN A 78 -0.55 25.20 21.40
N GLY A 79 -0.05 24.14 22.03
CA GLY A 79 -0.73 22.85 22.20
C GLY A 79 -0.79 21.99 20.94
N ARG A 80 -0.04 22.33 19.88
CA ARG A 80 0.01 21.52 18.64
C ARG A 80 0.89 20.29 18.84
N PRO A 81 0.46 19.08 18.43
CA PRO A 81 1.30 17.90 18.51
C PRO A 81 2.43 17.93 17.48
N TRP A 82 3.58 17.42 17.91
CA TRP A 82 4.74 17.14 17.08
C TRP A 82 5.23 15.70 17.33
N VAL A 83 5.98 15.14 16.38
CA VAL A 83 6.69 13.86 16.55
C VAL A 83 8.17 14.07 16.27
N SER A 84 9.04 13.37 16.97
CA SER A 84 10.49 13.39 16.76
C SER A 84 11.14 12.02 17.02
N MET A 85 12.25 11.73 16.34
CA MET A 85 13.03 10.51 16.54
C MET A 85 14.24 10.84 17.42
N VAL A 86 14.13 10.53 18.71
CA VAL A 86 15.21 10.79 19.67
C VAL A 86 16.19 9.62 19.63
N CYS A 87 17.42 9.89 19.22
CA CYS A 87 18.49 8.90 19.06
C CYS A 87 19.50 8.93 20.23
N GLY A 88 20.21 7.82 20.44
CA GLY A 88 21.29 7.70 21.42
C GLY A 88 22.07 6.38 21.34
N PRO A 89 23.17 6.24 22.10
CA PRO A 89 23.89 4.97 22.26
C PRO A 89 23.02 3.95 23.01
N LYS A 90 23.33 2.64 22.91
CA LYS A 90 22.60 1.63 23.70
C LYS A 90 22.73 1.94 25.20
N GLY A 91 21.64 1.76 25.94
CA GLY A 91 21.53 2.20 27.34
C GLY A 91 21.25 3.70 27.54
N PHE A 92 21.02 4.50 26.48
CA PHE A 92 20.51 5.86 26.63
C PHE A 92 19.07 5.90 27.19
N MET A 93 18.33 4.81 27.01
CA MET A 93 17.04 4.57 27.68
C MET A 93 17.20 3.54 28.79
N ALA A 94 16.55 3.79 29.92
CA ALA A 94 16.56 2.91 31.08
C ALA A 94 15.19 2.89 31.77
N SER A 95 14.95 1.87 32.58
CA SER A 95 13.79 1.80 33.46
C SER A 95 14.28 1.46 34.87
N PRO A 96 14.51 2.46 35.74
CA PRO A 96 15.03 2.24 37.09
C PRO A 96 14.01 1.57 38.02
N ASP A 97 12.72 1.70 37.71
CA ASP A 97 11.60 1.06 38.43
C ASP A 97 10.44 0.78 37.47
N ILE A 98 9.37 0.14 37.95
CA ILE A 98 8.23 -0.31 37.13
C ILE A 98 7.31 0.83 36.65
N LYS A 99 7.58 2.10 36.90
CA LYS A 99 6.76 3.27 36.51
C LYS A 99 7.55 4.32 35.72
N THR A 100 8.88 4.22 35.76
CA THR A 100 9.81 5.20 35.18
C THR A 100 10.43 4.69 33.88
N LEU A 101 10.43 5.55 32.85
CA LEU A 101 11.22 5.39 31.63
C LEU A 101 12.11 6.63 31.46
N GLU A 102 13.38 6.45 31.79
CA GLU A 102 14.40 7.50 31.69
C GLU A 102 14.97 7.52 30.26
N ILE A 103 15.10 8.71 29.67
CA ILE A 103 15.66 8.92 28.32
C ILE A 103 16.77 9.99 28.41
N ARG A 104 18.02 9.55 28.33
CA ARG A 104 19.21 10.41 28.40
C ARG A 104 19.71 10.73 26.98
N THR A 105 19.22 11.84 26.41
CA THR A 105 19.69 12.31 25.10
C THR A 105 20.57 13.54 25.21
N GLN A 106 21.52 13.69 24.26
CA GLN A 106 22.29 14.92 24.10
C GLN A 106 21.59 15.82 23.10
N ILE A 107 21.21 17.02 23.52
CA ILE A 107 20.56 17.99 22.65
C ILE A 107 21.64 18.92 22.08
N SER A 108 21.94 18.75 20.79
CA SER A 108 22.82 19.67 20.07
C SER A 108 22.10 21.01 19.88
N THR A 109 22.76 22.08 20.29
CA THR A 109 22.19 23.41 20.42
C THR A 109 22.94 24.38 19.53
N THR A 110 22.22 25.09 18.66
CA THR A 110 22.84 26.14 17.82
C THR A 110 22.56 27.51 18.42
N THR A 111 23.60 28.35 18.54
CA THR A 111 23.45 29.75 18.92
C THR A 111 23.33 30.58 17.65
N ALA A 112 22.10 30.98 17.31
CA ALA A 112 21.89 31.99 16.29
C ALA A 112 22.41 33.33 16.81
N SER A 113 23.50 33.82 16.23
CA SER A 113 23.94 35.20 16.46
C SER A 113 23.10 36.12 15.57
N ASP A 114 21.94 36.52 16.06
CA ASP A 114 21.13 37.53 15.38
C ASP A 114 21.94 38.83 15.28
N GLY A 115 22.37 39.18 14.06
CA GLY A 115 23.38 40.20 13.77
C GLY A 115 22.95 41.66 14.02
N LYS A 116 21.97 41.88 14.90
CA LYS A 116 21.49 43.19 15.35
C LYS A 116 21.31 43.13 16.87
N GLY A 117 22.16 43.84 17.60
CA GLY A 117 22.32 43.66 19.04
C GLY A 117 21.10 44.04 19.87
N GLY A 118 20.94 43.35 21.01
CA GLY A 118 19.99 43.71 22.05
C GLY A 118 19.52 42.51 22.86
N GLU A 119 19.02 41.48 22.17
CA GLU A 119 18.48 40.29 22.82
C GLU A 119 19.55 39.21 23.01
N LYS A 120 19.53 38.54 24.17
CA LYS A 120 20.38 37.37 24.43
C LYS A 120 19.91 36.25 23.50
N GLY A 121 20.69 35.96 22.46
CA GLY A 121 20.31 35.05 21.38
C GLY A 121 19.70 33.74 21.88
N ARG A 122 18.43 33.50 21.51
CA ARG A 122 17.73 32.25 21.85
C ARG A 122 18.48 31.10 21.18
N VAL A 123 18.88 30.12 21.97
CA VAL A 123 19.38 28.85 21.44
C VAL A 123 18.30 28.27 20.53
N ARG A 124 18.61 28.00 19.26
CA ARG A 124 17.69 27.33 18.35
C ARG A 124 18.00 25.84 18.36
N VAL A 125 17.00 25.08 18.78
CA VAL A 125 16.93 23.63 18.63
C VAL A 125 16.02 23.36 17.46
N LEU A 126 16.47 22.55 16.51
CA LEU A 126 15.81 22.38 15.21
C LEU A 126 14.82 21.21 15.22
N ASP A 127 14.96 20.31 16.19
CA ASP A 127 13.95 19.32 16.52
C ASP A 127 12.86 20.00 17.39
N PRO A 128 11.58 19.98 16.97
CA PRO A 128 10.51 20.70 17.66
C PRO A 128 10.24 20.13 19.05
N ILE A 129 10.45 18.83 19.29
CA ILE A 129 10.27 18.25 20.63
C ILE A 129 11.41 18.70 21.53
N LEU A 130 12.66 18.65 21.06
CA LEU A 130 13.82 19.04 21.87
C LEU A 130 13.81 20.56 22.18
N ASP A 131 13.32 21.42 21.28
CA ASP A 131 13.09 22.84 21.58
C ASP A 131 12.02 23.02 22.68
N ASN A 132 10.92 22.28 22.56
CA ASN A 132 9.81 22.29 23.51
C ASN A 132 10.15 21.75 24.91
N LEU A 133 11.18 20.89 25.02
CA LEU A 133 11.72 20.37 26.28
C LEU A 133 12.71 21.36 26.91
N LEU A 134 13.56 22.04 26.12
CA LEU A 134 14.55 22.97 26.66
C LEU A 134 13.98 24.36 27.01
N HIS A 135 13.03 24.85 26.20
CA HIS A 135 12.57 26.25 26.29
C HIS A 135 11.16 26.42 26.86
N GLY A 136 10.29 25.39 26.76
CA GLY A 136 8.87 25.53 27.09
C GLY A 136 8.57 25.76 28.57
N GLU A 137 7.89 26.85 28.91
CA GLU A 137 7.54 27.17 30.31
C GLU A 137 6.73 26.06 31.01
N SER A 138 5.82 25.41 30.27
CA SER A 138 5.00 24.31 30.76
C SER A 138 5.77 23.01 31.04
N PHE A 139 7.00 22.86 30.53
CA PHE A 139 7.91 21.78 30.94
C PHE A 139 8.46 22.03 32.36
N ARG A 140 8.83 23.29 32.67
CA ARG A 140 9.28 23.71 34.01
C ARG A 140 8.19 23.59 35.08
N GLN A 141 6.92 23.55 34.67
CA GLN A 141 5.76 23.33 35.53
C GLN A 141 5.32 21.85 35.62
N GLY A 142 6.02 20.92 34.95
CA GLY A 142 5.82 19.47 35.08
C GLY A 142 4.48 18.94 34.56
N LYS A 143 3.86 19.56 33.55
CA LYS A 143 2.52 19.19 33.06
C LYS A 143 2.42 18.98 31.55
N LYS A 144 3.50 18.58 30.87
CA LYS A 144 3.44 18.27 29.43
C LYS A 144 2.99 16.84 29.16
N MET A 145 1.92 16.69 28.38
CA MET A 145 1.51 15.40 27.80
C MET A 145 2.61 14.80 26.93
N TRP A 146 2.72 13.48 26.99
CA TRP A 146 3.74 12.71 26.28
C TRP A 146 3.19 11.36 25.81
N SER A 147 3.69 10.93 24.66
CA SER A 147 3.49 9.60 24.14
C SER A 147 4.74 9.14 23.38
N ALA A 148 4.95 7.84 23.31
CA ALA A 148 6.08 7.28 22.61
C ALA A 148 5.77 5.93 21.99
N VAL A 149 6.53 5.63 20.94
CA VAL A 149 6.65 4.28 20.40
C VAL A 149 8.12 3.89 20.32
N ALA A 150 8.50 2.92 21.13
CA ALA A 150 9.80 2.27 21.08
C ALA A 150 9.71 1.08 20.13
N LEU A 151 10.52 1.08 19.08
CA LEU A 151 10.37 0.20 17.92
C LEU A 151 11.73 -0.36 17.53
N ASP A 152 11.84 -1.68 17.43
CA ASP A 152 13.00 -2.38 16.92
C ASP A 152 12.74 -2.79 15.46
N PHE A 153 13.36 -2.07 14.52
CA PHE A 153 13.21 -2.37 13.09
C PHE A 153 13.83 -3.71 12.67
N THR A 154 14.68 -4.35 13.49
CA THR A 154 15.32 -5.62 13.09
C THR A 154 14.37 -6.82 13.19
N ASN A 155 13.37 -6.75 14.07
CA ASN A 155 12.47 -7.87 14.41
C ASN A 155 10.99 -7.48 14.51
N ARG A 156 10.63 -6.26 14.09
CA ARG A 156 9.25 -5.71 14.10
C ARG A 156 8.64 -5.62 15.52
N ARG A 157 9.44 -5.64 16.60
CA ARG A 157 8.95 -5.48 17.98
C ARG A 157 8.67 -4.01 18.29
N ARG A 158 7.47 -3.72 18.77
CA ARG A 158 7.00 -2.35 19.04
C ARG A 158 6.26 -2.28 20.37
N ASN A 159 6.69 -1.41 21.28
CA ASN A 159 5.99 -1.12 22.53
C ASN A 159 5.56 0.35 22.55
N LYS A 160 4.36 0.62 23.10
CA LYS A 160 3.81 1.98 23.24
C LYS A 160 3.87 2.42 24.70
N PHE A 161 4.14 3.70 24.89
CA PHE A 161 4.12 4.35 26.20
C PHE A 161 3.36 5.67 26.10
N ASN A 162 2.69 6.07 27.17
CA ASN A 162 2.08 7.39 27.28
C ASN A 162 2.03 7.85 28.73
N GLY A 163 1.97 9.15 28.97
CA GLY A 163 1.99 9.70 30.32
C GLY A 163 2.18 11.21 30.34
N VAL A 164 2.69 11.72 31.46
CA VAL A 164 3.03 13.12 31.65
C VAL A 164 4.52 13.21 31.92
N VAL A 165 5.21 14.12 31.24
CA VAL A 165 6.61 14.43 31.53
C VAL A 165 6.65 15.34 32.76
N TYR A 166 6.84 14.70 33.91
CA TYR A 166 7.36 15.36 35.11
C TYR A 166 8.90 15.31 35.08
N PRO A 167 9.58 16.13 35.89
CA PRO A 167 10.93 15.84 36.33
C PRO A 167 11.05 14.53 37.15
N GLU A 168 9.92 13.99 37.65
CA GLU A 168 9.81 12.85 38.59
C GLU A 168 8.61 11.92 38.26
N ASP A 169 8.48 11.50 36.99
CA ASP A 169 7.78 10.29 36.47
C ASP A 169 6.30 9.96 36.76
N ILE A 170 5.48 9.85 35.69
CA ILE A 170 4.38 8.86 35.58
C ILE A 170 4.30 8.30 34.14
N LEU A 171 4.58 7.00 33.98
CA LEU A 171 4.39 6.27 32.72
C LEU A 171 3.26 5.23 32.77
N LYS A 172 2.36 5.29 31.79
CA LYS A 172 1.43 4.21 31.43
C LYS A 172 2.02 3.46 30.23
N ALA A 173 1.99 2.13 30.29
CA ALA A 173 2.52 1.27 29.24
C ALA A 173 1.38 0.53 28.53
N ASP A 174 1.48 0.47 27.21
CA ASP A 174 0.66 -0.37 26.35
C ASP A 174 1.53 -1.49 25.72
N PRO A 175 1.47 -2.72 26.26
CA PRO A 175 2.11 -3.90 25.69
C PRO A 175 1.56 -4.36 24.33
N SER A 176 0.68 -3.60 23.65
CA SER A 176 0.13 -3.97 22.34
C SER A 176 1.16 -3.91 21.20
N ASN A 177 2.01 -4.94 21.15
CA ASN A 177 2.90 -5.18 20.02
C ASN A 177 2.09 -5.58 18.78
N CYS A 178 2.09 -4.70 17.78
CA CYS A 178 1.45 -4.90 16.49
C CYS A 178 2.54 -4.82 15.41
N PRO A 179 3.20 -5.93 15.05
CA PRO A 179 4.31 -5.95 14.08
C PRO A 179 3.86 -5.74 12.62
N LYS A 180 2.55 -5.66 12.40
CA LYS A 180 1.94 -5.37 11.10
C LYS A 180 2.47 -4.05 10.56
N TYR A 181 2.75 -4.01 9.26
CA TYR A 181 3.18 -2.83 8.53
C TYR A 181 4.60 -2.32 8.85
N ILE A 182 5.34 -2.98 9.76
CA ILE A 182 6.73 -2.59 10.06
C ILE A 182 7.66 -3.22 9.02
N THR A 183 8.25 -2.40 8.15
CA THR A 183 9.40 -2.76 7.31
C THR A 183 10.58 -3.14 8.21
N ILE A 184 11.21 -4.30 7.95
CA ILE A 184 12.48 -4.64 8.61
C ILE A 184 13.58 -3.77 8.01
N ARG A 185 14.44 -3.20 8.85
CA ARG A 185 15.60 -2.40 8.43
C ARG A 185 16.85 -2.82 9.18
N GLU A 186 17.92 -3.00 8.43
CA GLU A 186 19.28 -2.99 8.95
C GLU A 186 19.85 -1.58 8.78
N MET A 187 20.48 -1.04 9.82
CA MET A 187 21.01 0.32 9.81
C MET A 187 22.42 0.33 10.40
N ALA A 188 23.36 0.95 9.71
CA ALA A 188 24.74 1.13 10.15
C ALA A 188 24.95 2.54 10.70
N PRO A 189 25.72 2.74 11.79
CA PRO A 189 26.20 4.05 12.19
C PRO A 189 26.96 4.73 11.05
N ILE A 190 26.89 6.07 10.96
CA ILE A 190 27.76 6.82 10.06
C ILE A 190 29.19 6.78 10.62
N GLU A 191 30.17 6.30 9.85
CA GLU A 191 31.57 6.54 10.19
C GLU A 191 31.91 8.02 10.01
N PRO A 192 32.53 8.70 11.00
CA PRO A 192 32.93 10.09 10.85
C PRO A 192 33.89 10.25 9.67
N LEU A 193 33.58 11.19 8.77
CA LEU A 193 34.58 11.75 7.85
C LEU A 193 35.69 12.37 8.70
N VAL A 194 36.84 11.68 8.78
CA VAL A 194 38.00 12.09 9.57
C VAL A 194 38.69 13.29 8.93
N SER A 195 38.09 14.48 9.07
CA SER A 195 38.83 15.73 8.94
C SER A 195 39.75 15.85 10.16
N SER A 196 41.02 16.18 9.93
CA SER A 196 42.12 15.92 10.86
C SER A 196 42.19 16.83 12.09
N SER A 197 41.07 17.41 12.54
CA SER A 197 41.02 18.43 13.59
C SER A 197 39.83 18.36 14.55
N MET A 198 39.03 17.28 14.57
CA MET A 198 37.93 17.11 15.53
C MET A 198 38.22 16.01 16.55
N THR A 199 38.56 16.41 17.78
CA THR A 199 38.92 15.52 18.88
C THR A 199 37.71 15.12 19.73
N SER A 200 36.76 14.37 19.15
CA SER A 200 36.07 13.23 19.80
C SER A 200 34.93 12.70 18.92
N PRO A 201 34.51 11.42 19.07
CA PRO A 201 33.29 10.90 18.44
C PRO A 201 31.96 11.52 18.90
N GLN A 202 32.00 12.52 19.80
CA GLN A 202 30.82 13.10 20.46
C GLN A 202 30.32 14.37 19.75
N GLU A 203 31.09 14.96 18.84
CA GLU A 203 30.74 16.21 18.12
C GLU A 203 29.92 15.98 16.83
N LEU A 204 29.54 14.72 16.54
CA LEU A 204 28.92 14.32 15.26
C LEU A 204 27.43 14.64 15.10
N PHE A 205 26.74 15.05 16.17
CA PHE A 205 25.31 15.34 16.15
C PHE A 205 25.01 16.76 15.65
N HIS A 206 25.28 17.04 14.38
CA HIS A 206 24.83 18.27 13.73
C HIS A 206 23.38 18.11 13.25
N TYR A 207 22.43 18.64 14.02
CA TYR A 207 21.08 18.91 13.51
C TYR A 207 21.19 20.06 12.49
N GLY A 208 20.55 19.91 11.33
CA GLY A 208 20.85 20.67 10.09
C GLY A 208 20.51 22.17 10.08
N THR A 209 19.69 22.62 9.12
CA THR A 209 19.30 24.03 8.98
C THR A 209 17.81 24.15 8.69
N ALA A 210 17.03 24.66 9.66
CA ALA A 210 15.62 24.93 9.44
C ALA A 210 15.40 26.28 8.74
N THR A 211 14.67 26.27 7.63
CA THR A 211 14.12 27.49 7.01
C THR A 211 12.73 27.77 7.58
N SER A 212 12.46 29.01 7.98
CA SER A 212 11.13 29.43 8.43
C SER A 212 10.70 30.70 7.71
N SER A 213 9.66 30.55 6.89
CA SER A 213 8.86 31.60 6.27
C SER A 213 7.38 31.26 6.48
N THR A 214 6.47 32.17 6.18
CA THR A 214 5.03 31.88 6.17
C THR A 214 4.75 30.64 5.32
N PHE A 215 4.19 29.58 5.91
CA PHE A 215 3.98 28.31 5.22
C PHE A 215 3.12 28.50 3.96
N GLN A 216 3.66 28.13 2.80
CA GLN A 216 2.96 28.21 1.50
C GLN A 216 2.53 26.82 0.98
N GLY A 217 3.03 25.75 1.58
CA GLY A 217 3.04 24.39 1.02
C GLY A 217 4.41 23.73 1.23
N LEU A 218 4.45 22.40 1.20
CA LEU A 218 5.68 21.61 1.13
C LEU A 218 6.34 21.77 -0.24
N SER A 219 7.65 22.00 -0.26
CA SER A 219 8.46 22.03 -1.48
C SER A 219 8.54 20.66 -2.17
N ASP A 220 8.89 20.62 -3.45
CA ASP A 220 9.06 19.37 -4.21
C ASP A 220 9.99 18.35 -3.53
N PHE A 221 11.01 18.83 -2.83
CA PHE A 221 11.94 17.99 -2.06
C PHE A 221 11.24 17.33 -0.87
N GLU A 222 10.49 18.09 -0.08
CA GLU A 222 9.73 17.61 1.07
C GLU A 222 8.58 16.68 0.63
N GLN A 223 7.86 17.05 -0.43
CA GLN A 223 6.88 16.17 -1.08
C GLN A 223 7.53 14.86 -1.56
N GLY A 224 8.76 14.92 -2.06
CA GLY A 224 9.57 13.76 -2.45
C GLY A 224 9.85 12.82 -1.27
N ILE A 225 10.17 13.34 -0.08
CA ILE A 225 10.32 12.55 1.15
C ILE A 225 8.98 11.85 1.49
N VAL A 226 7.87 12.59 1.49
CA VAL A 226 6.52 12.05 1.78
C VAL A 226 6.15 10.91 0.81
N ARG A 227 6.36 11.11 -0.50
CA ARG A 227 6.04 10.12 -1.55
C ARG A 227 6.89 8.84 -1.43
N ARG A 228 8.17 8.94 -1.04
CA ARG A 228 9.07 7.78 -0.87
C ARG A 228 8.88 7.04 0.46
N ALA A 229 8.27 7.66 1.47
CA ALA A 229 8.16 7.10 2.81
C ALA A 229 7.36 5.78 2.85
N ASP A 230 7.98 4.72 3.34
CA ASP A 230 7.33 3.42 3.63
C ASP A 230 6.78 3.33 5.07
N CYS A 231 7.05 4.36 5.90
CA CYS A 231 6.35 4.58 7.16
C CYS A 231 6.22 6.06 7.51
N LEU A 232 5.19 6.39 8.29
CA LEU A 232 5.05 7.66 9.00
C LEU A 232 4.84 7.40 10.49
N PHE A 233 5.25 8.35 11.32
CA PHE A 233 4.89 8.39 12.73
C PHE A 233 3.89 9.53 12.96
N ILE A 234 2.87 9.28 13.78
CA ILE A 234 1.80 10.23 14.06
C ILE A 234 1.59 10.41 15.57
N ALA A 235 1.62 11.65 16.02
CA ALA A 235 1.16 12.11 17.32
C ALA A 235 -0.26 12.67 17.20
N SER A 236 -1.11 12.30 18.14
CA SER A 236 -2.44 12.88 18.32
C SER A 236 -2.79 12.93 19.80
N ARG A 237 -3.76 13.76 20.17
CA ARG A 237 -4.19 13.93 21.57
C ARG A 237 -5.70 13.89 21.71
N TYR A 238 -6.18 13.70 22.93
CA TYR A 238 -7.53 14.05 23.33
C TYR A 238 -7.47 14.85 24.64
N ILE A 239 -8.45 15.74 24.84
CA ILE A 239 -8.71 16.40 26.12
C ILE A 239 -10.14 16.07 26.49
N ASP A 240 -10.37 15.59 27.71
CA ASP A 240 -11.72 15.46 28.28
C ASP A 240 -11.91 16.56 29.32
N GLU A 241 -12.61 17.63 28.92
CA GLU A 241 -12.92 18.78 29.77
C GLU A 241 -14.00 18.46 30.83
N SER A 242 -14.67 17.31 30.73
CA SER A 242 -15.74 16.91 31.66
C SER A 242 -15.23 16.22 32.94
N LEU A 243 -13.96 15.84 32.99
CA LEU A 243 -13.36 15.14 34.13
C LEU A 243 -12.57 16.11 35.03
N PRO A 244 -12.63 15.98 36.37
CA PRO A 244 -12.14 17.00 37.31
C PRO A 244 -10.68 17.41 37.14
N ASP A 245 -9.84 16.48 36.70
CA ASP A 245 -8.39 16.66 36.53
C ASP A 245 -7.99 17.03 35.08
N GLN A 246 -8.95 17.26 34.18
CA GLN A 246 -8.73 17.38 32.74
C GLN A 246 -7.90 16.22 32.18
N THR A 247 -8.34 14.98 32.43
CA THR A 247 -7.62 13.78 31.98
C THR A 247 -7.49 13.81 30.46
N SER A 248 -6.31 14.18 30.03
CA SER A 248 -5.93 14.40 28.65
C SER A 248 -4.84 13.39 28.29
N GLY A 249 -4.96 12.81 27.11
CA GLY A 249 -4.16 11.68 26.69
C GLY A 249 -3.51 11.93 25.34
N MET A 250 -2.36 11.31 25.14
CA MET A 250 -1.62 11.40 23.90
C MET A 250 -1.30 10.00 23.36
N ASP A 251 -1.35 9.85 22.03
CA ASP A 251 -0.93 8.66 21.28
C ASP A 251 0.27 9.03 20.41
N CYS A 252 1.24 8.13 20.29
CA CYS A 252 2.30 8.20 19.28
C CYS A 252 2.33 6.83 18.61
N ASN A 253 2.18 6.80 17.29
CA ASN A 253 1.90 5.58 16.56
C ASN A 253 2.68 5.48 15.26
N HIS A 254 3.10 4.27 14.92
CA HIS A 254 3.71 3.95 13.63
C HIS A 254 2.62 3.49 12.66
N ARG A 255 2.61 4.04 11.45
CA ARG A 255 1.83 3.55 10.30
C ARG A 255 2.81 3.24 9.15
N GLY A 256 2.59 2.16 8.43
CA GLY A 256 3.50 1.71 7.36
C GLY A 256 2.74 1.19 6.15
N GLY A 257 3.42 1.20 5.01
CA GLY A 257 2.91 0.79 3.71
C GLY A 257 4.04 0.69 2.69
N ASN A 258 3.72 0.42 1.43
CA ASN A 258 4.71 0.47 0.34
C ASN A 258 4.84 1.92 -0.16
N PRO A 259 6.02 2.39 -0.62
CA PRO A 259 6.19 3.74 -1.17
C PRO A 259 5.06 4.14 -2.14
N GLY A 260 4.64 5.41 -2.07
CA GLY A 260 3.42 5.92 -2.72
C GLY A 260 2.10 5.67 -1.97
N TRP A 261 2.10 4.97 -0.82
CA TRP A 261 0.90 4.80 0.02
C TRP A 261 0.44 6.08 0.73
N ILE A 262 1.31 7.09 0.80
CA ILE A 262 1.01 8.43 1.30
C ILE A 262 0.98 9.35 0.08
N ARG A 263 -0.11 10.09 -0.07
CA ARG A 263 -0.31 11.05 -1.14
C ARG A 263 -0.10 12.46 -0.60
N VAL A 264 0.45 13.33 -1.42
CA VAL A 264 0.51 14.77 -1.19
C VAL A 264 0.01 15.48 -2.44
N ASP A 265 -0.79 16.52 -2.26
CA ASP A 265 -1.29 17.36 -3.35
C ASP A 265 -0.16 18.16 -4.02
N ASP A 266 -0.45 18.69 -5.20
CA ASP A 266 0.56 19.40 -6.00
C ASP A 266 1.02 20.71 -5.34
N GLU A 267 0.14 21.34 -4.54
CA GLU A 267 0.47 22.54 -3.74
C GLU A 267 1.24 22.22 -2.44
N GLY A 268 1.40 20.94 -2.07
CA GLY A 268 2.08 20.53 -0.83
C GLY A 268 1.36 20.93 0.46
N LYS A 269 0.05 21.19 0.42
CA LYS A 269 -0.76 21.64 1.56
C LYS A 269 -1.57 20.52 2.20
N SER A 270 -1.74 19.40 1.53
CA SER A 270 -2.58 18.29 1.99
C SER A 270 -1.89 16.94 1.86
N ILE A 271 -1.83 16.20 2.97
CA ILE A 271 -1.28 14.84 3.02
C ILE A 271 -2.42 13.85 3.27
N VAL A 272 -2.56 12.82 2.43
CA VAL A 272 -3.61 11.79 2.57
C VAL A 272 -2.99 10.41 2.73
N PHE A 273 -3.44 9.66 3.73
CA PHE A 273 -3.09 8.24 3.93
C PHE A 273 -4.27 7.39 4.43
N PRO A 274 -4.35 6.11 4.06
CA PRO A 274 -5.41 5.19 4.47
C PRO A 274 -5.21 4.61 5.89
N ASP A 275 -6.30 4.20 6.55
CA ASP A 275 -6.27 3.47 7.84
C ASP A 275 -6.56 1.96 7.66
N TYR A 276 -5.50 1.16 7.75
CA TYR A 276 -5.51 -0.29 7.53
C TYR A 276 -6.01 -1.11 8.74
N SER A 277 -6.14 -2.43 8.55
CA SER A 277 -6.57 -3.37 9.58
C SER A 277 -5.53 -3.48 10.73
N GLY A 278 -5.75 -2.71 11.81
CA GLY A 278 -4.87 -2.63 12.98
C GLY A 278 -5.19 -3.66 14.10
N ASN A 279 -5.18 -3.18 15.35
CA ASN A 279 -5.60 -3.89 16.57
C ASN A 279 -7.04 -3.56 17.00
N ARG A 280 -7.75 -2.69 16.25
CA ARG A 280 -9.11 -2.19 16.53
C ARG A 280 -9.27 -1.33 17.80
N PHE A 281 -8.18 -0.86 18.40
CA PHE A 281 -8.27 0.07 19.54
C PHE A 281 -8.70 1.47 19.11
N PHE A 282 -8.30 1.88 17.91
CA PHE A 282 -8.57 3.18 17.30
C PHE A 282 -7.96 4.42 17.99
N ASN A 283 -6.99 4.28 18.90
CA ASN A 283 -6.39 5.39 19.66
C ASN A 283 -6.15 6.67 18.81
N THR A 284 -5.44 6.54 17.68
CA THR A 284 -5.12 7.69 16.82
C THR A 284 -6.37 8.33 16.18
N LEU A 285 -7.33 7.52 15.72
CA LEU A 285 -8.55 8.00 15.06
C LEU A 285 -9.56 8.57 16.07
N GLY A 286 -9.65 7.95 17.25
CA GLY A 286 -10.43 8.44 18.38
C GLY A 286 -9.92 9.79 18.86
N ASN A 287 -8.60 9.95 19.02
CA ASN A 287 -7.96 11.23 19.30
C ASN A 287 -8.33 12.28 18.25
N ILE A 288 -8.13 12.00 16.95
CA ILE A 288 -8.44 12.94 15.85
C ILE A 288 -9.92 13.38 15.86
N ALA A 289 -10.85 12.47 16.19
CA ALA A 289 -12.27 12.82 16.29
C ALA A 289 -12.63 13.66 17.54
N ALA A 290 -11.74 13.74 18.54
CA ALA A 290 -11.90 14.60 19.71
C ALA A 290 -11.12 15.93 19.57
N ASP A 291 -9.92 15.89 18.99
CA ASP A 291 -9.09 17.05 18.65
C ASP A 291 -8.39 16.78 17.30
N PRO A 292 -8.71 17.54 16.23
CA PRO A 292 -8.18 17.26 14.90
C PRO A 292 -6.67 17.53 14.77
N ARG A 293 -6.02 18.20 15.74
CA ARG A 293 -4.59 18.52 15.63
C ARG A 293 -3.73 17.26 15.69
N VAL A 294 -2.78 17.16 14.76
CA VAL A 294 -1.83 16.05 14.65
C VAL A 294 -0.42 16.54 14.33
N GLY A 295 0.56 15.75 14.77
CA GLY A 295 1.96 15.88 14.35
C GLY A 295 2.36 14.65 13.55
N LEU A 296 3.04 14.83 12.43
CA LEU A 296 3.61 13.74 11.62
C LEU A 296 5.14 13.84 11.62
N LEU A 297 5.81 12.69 11.49
CA LEU A 297 7.22 12.60 11.18
C LEU A 297 7.44 11.60 10.04
N PHE A 298 8.13 12.05 9.01
CA PHE A 298 8.67 11.25 7.93
C PHE A 298 10.18 11.14 8.09
N VAL A 299 10.71 9.93 7.90
CA VAL A 299 12.13 9.63 8.07
C VAL A 299 12.63 8.99 6.78
N ASP A 300 13.55 9.67 6.09
CA ASP A 300 14.27 9.13 4.95
C ASP A 300 15.54 8.44 5.48
N PHE A 301 15.47 7.12 5.68
CA PHE A 301 16.56 6.33 6.27
C PHE A 301 17.79 6.20 5.34
N ASP A 302 17.61 6.43 4.04
CA ASP A 302 18.65 6.39 3.01
C ASP A 302 19.55 7.64 3.10
N THR A 303 18.97 8.82 3.36
CA THR A 303 19.67 10.12 3.50
C THR A 303 19.93 10.55 4.95
N GLY A 304 19.15 10.02 5.90
CA GLY A 304 19.11 10.46 7.30
C GLY A 304 18.24 11.70 7.55
N ASP A 305 17.46 12.15 6.57
CA ASP A 305 16.65 13.36 6.67
C ASP A 305 15.35 13.10 7.46
N CYS A 306 14.94 14.08 8.28
CA CYS A 306 13.71 14.04 9.06
C CYS A 306 12.82 15.23 8.71
N LEU A 307 11.62 14.95 8.19
CA LEU A 307 10.60 15.96 7.92
C LEU A 307 9.51 15.88 9.00
N HIS A 308 9.48 16.87 9.87
CA HIS A 308 8.46 17.03 10.91
C HIS A 308 7.34 17.92 10.36
N VAL A 309 6.09 17.55 10.59
CA VAL A 309 4.90 18.27 10.11
C VAL A 309 3.89 18.42 11.24
N THR A 310 3.17 19.53 11.30
CA THR A 310 1.98 19.68 12.17
C THR A 310 0.82 20.29 11.38
N GLY A 311 -0.41 19.96 11.78
CA GLY A 311 -1.61 20.44 11.12
C GLY A 311 -2.90 19.80 11.65
N THR A 312 -3.98 19.93 10.89
CA THR A 312 -5.32 19.43 11.26
C THR A 312 -5.76 18.26 10.39
N ALA A 313 -6.20 17.19 11.03
CA ALA A 313 -6.64 15.94 10.41
C ALA A 313 -8.16 15.84 10.30
N GLN A 314 -8.63 15.33 9.16
CA GLN A 314 -10.02 14.93 8.93
C GLN A 314 -10.06 13.44 8.59
N ILE A 315 -11.06 12.72 9.14
CA ILE A 315 -11.28 11.30 8.89
C ILE A 315 -12.45 11.13 7.91
N PHE A 316 -12.19 10.45 6.80
CA PHE A 316 -13.17 10.07 5.80
C PHE A 316 -13.49 8.58 5.92
N VAL A 317 -14.73 8.18 5.63
CA VAL A 317 -15.20 6.79 5.81
C VAL A 317 -16.08 6.37 4.63
N GLY A 318 -15.97 5.10 4.21
CA GLY A 318 -16.80 4.56 3.13
C GLY A 318 -16.56 5.27 1.79
N ARG A 319 -17.62 5.75 1.12
CA ARG A 319 -17.51 6.38 -0.21
C ARG A 319 -16.58 7.60 -0.24
N GLU A 320 -16.60 8.44 0.79
CA GLU A 320 -15.74 9.62 0.87
C GLU A 320 -14.25 9.22 1.01
N SER A 321 -13.98 8.17 1.78
CA SER A 321 -12.64 7.57 1.86
C SER A 321 -12.22 7.00 0.51
N GLN A 322 -13.11 6.30 -0.20
CA GLN A 322 -12.82 5.72 -1.52
C GLN A 322 -12.59 6.78 -2.60
N ALA A 323 -13.19 7.96 -2.49
CA ALA A 323 -12.95 9.09 -3.41
C ALA A 323 -11.53 9.66 -3.26
N LEU A 324 -11.04 9.81 -2.02
CA LEU A 324 -9.68 10.30 -1.73
C LEU A 324 -8.60 9.23 -1.89
N TYR A 325 -8.91 8.01 -1.46
CA TYR A 325 -8.03 6.86 -1.47
C TYR A 325 -8.83 5.60 -1.88
N PRO A 326 -8.84 5.28 -3.19
CA PRO A 326 -9.54 4.11 -3.72
C PRO A 326 -9.26 2.85 -2.93
N HIS A 327 -10.29 2.03 -2.77
CA HIS A 327 -10.25 0.76 -2.04
C HIS A 327 -10.02 0.86 -0.52
N SER A 328 -9.76 2.05 0.04
CA SER A 328 -9.73 2.23 1.49
C SER A 328 -11.11 2.47 2.09
N GLN A 329 -11.40 1.76 3.19
CA GLN A 329 -12.62 1.96 3.99
C GLN A 329 -12.56 3.21 4.89
N ARG A 330 -11.35 3.67 5.22
CA ARG A 330 -11.08 4.89 6.00
C ARG A 330 -9.82 5.57 5.49
N ALA A 331 -9.86 6.89 5.38
CA ALA A 331 -8.71 7.71 5.02
C ALA A 331 -8.57 8.88 6.00
N VAL A 332 -7.34 9.30 6.24
CA VAL A 332 -7.01 10.51 6.99
C VAL A 332 -6.36 11.49 6.03
N GLN A 333 -6.93 12.69 5.96
CA GLN A 333 -6.33 13.84 5.28
C GLN A 333 -5.81 14.78 6.35
N VAL A 334 -4.59 15.30 6.19
CA VAL A 334 -4.00 16.31 7.07
C VAL A 334 -3.76 17.57 6.25
N SER A 335 -4.44 18.65 6.63
CA SER A 335 -4.13 20.00 6.15
C SER A 335 -2.90 20.49 6.89
N VAL A 336 -1.82 20.77 6.16
CA VAL A 336 -0.52 21.13 6.74
C VAL A 336 -0.53 22.60 7.15
N GLU A 337 -0.14 22.88 8.40
CA GLU A 337 -0.01 24.24 8.95
C GLU A 337 1.45 24.69 9.04
N SER A 338 2.37 23.75 9.30
CA SER A 338 3.81 24.02 9.38
C SER A 338 4.61 22.74 9.17
N ALA A 339 5.78 22.87 8.56
CA ALA A 339 6.78 21.82 8.45
C ALA A 339 8.16 22.30 8.93
N ILE A 340 9.01 21.35 9.34
CA ILE A 340 10.42 21.57 9.68
C ILE A 340 11.21 20.42 9.08
N LEU A 341 12.13 20.73 8.17
CA LEU A 341 13.04 19.78 7.56
C LEU A 341 14.41 19.81 8.24
N ASN A 342 14.81 18.67 8.80
CA ASN A 342 16.11 18.44 9.43
C ASN A 342 16.94 17.50 8.56
N LEU A 343 17.80 18.07 7.71
CA LEU A 343 18.72 17.32 6.85
C LEU A 343 19.76 16.55 7.67
N HIS A 344 20.01 15.31 7.27
CA HIS A 344 21.03 14.38 7.80
C HIS A 344 20.98 14.15 9.32
N ALA A 345 19.83 14.39 9.96
CA ALA A 345 19.63 14.37 11.41
C ALA A 345 19.91 13.02 12.09
N LEU A 346 19.78 11.90 11.38
CA LEU A 346 20.00 10.57 11.95
C LEU A 346 21.50 10.20 12.03
N PRO A 347 21.97 9.57 13.13
CA PRO A 347 23.35 9.10 13.27
C PRO A 347 23.65 7.75 12.59
N PHE A 348 22.70 7.23 11.80
CA PHE A 348 22.79 5.95 11.08
C PHE A 348 22.15 6.07 9.70
N ARG A 349 22.49 5.14 8.80
CA ARG A 349 21.95 5.03 7.43
C ARG A 349 21.44 3.62 7.17
N LEU A 350 20.48 3.51 6.26
CA LEU A 350 19.93 2.23 5.82
C LEU A 350 21.02 1.38 5.13
N VAL A 351 21.05 0.08 5.44
CA VAL A 351 21.87 -0.92 4.75
C VAL A 351 20.98 -1.83 3.90
N THR A 352 19.96 -2.43 4.52
CA THR A 352 18.98 -3.30 3.86
C THR A 352 17.56 -3.02 4.36
N LYS A 353 16.55 -3.26 3.51
CA LYS A 353 15.12 -3.19 3.86
C LYS A 353 14.30 -4.37 3.32
N GLU A 354 13.41 -4.89 4.16
CA GLU A 354 12.39 -5.90 3.79
C GLU A 354 11.00 -5.36 4.17
N LEU A 355 10.23 -4.95 3.16
CA LEU A 355 8.87 -4.44 3.33
C LEU A 355 7.98 -5.45 4.08
N SER A 356 7.08 -4.96 4.93
CA SER A 356 6.20 -5.84 5.70
C SER A 356 5.30 -6.66 4.78
N PRO A 357 5.16 -7.99 4.95
CA PRO A 357 4.23 -8.79 4.16
C PRO A 357 2.75 -8.44 4.44
N TYR A 358 2.47 -7.59 5.44
CA TYR A 358 1.14 -7.04 5.72
C TYR A 358 0.86 -5.73 4.99
N ASN A 359 1.87 -5.06 4.41
CA ASN A 359 1.69 -3.84 3.65
C ASN A 359 0.70 -4.07 2.50
N PRO A 360 -0.40 -3.31 2.41
CA PRO A 360 -1.29 -3.40 1.26
C PRO A 360 -0.60 -2.82 0.02
N ARG A 361 -1.13 -3.21 -1.12
CA ARG A 361 -0.57 -2.89 -2.43
C ARG A 361 -0.87 -1.42 -2.76
N THR A 362 0.13 -0.71 -3.27
CA THR A 362 -0.06 0.63 -3.80
C THR A 362 -0.78 0.51 -5.14
N THR A 363 -2.08 0.80 -5.16
CA THR A 363 -2.85 0.86 -6.41
C THR A 363 -2.47 2.13 -7.17
N ALA A 364 -1.90 1.95 -8.36
CA ALA A 364 -1.77 3.03 -9.31
C ALA A 364 -3.18 3.48 -9.74
N LEU A 365 -3.39 4.80 -9.85
CA LEU A 365 -4.63 5.33 -10.41
C LEU A 365 -4.74 4.92 -11.88
N ALA A 366 -5.93 4.48 -12.31
CA ALA A 366 -6.30 4.61 -13.71
C ALA A 366 -6.23 6.10 -14.08
N ALA A 367 -5.68 6.42 -15.25
CA ALA A 367 -5.25 7.78 -15.57
C ALA A 367 -6.39 8.82 -15.48
N GLY A 368 -6.13 9.90 -14.71
CA GLY A 368 -6.90 11.15 -14.76
C GLY A 368 -7.74 11.47 -13.52
N THR A 369 -7.61 12.71 -13.06
CA THR A 369 -8.43 13.40 -12.04
C THR A 369 -8.30 12.92 -10.58
N MET A 370 -7.54 13.69 -9.80
CA MET A 370 -7.95 13.98 -8.41
C MET A 370 -9.33 14.66 -8.49
N LEU A 371 -10.37 14.08 -7.88
CA LEU A 371 -11.71 14.63 -7.93
C LEU A 371 -11.88 15.77 -6.91
N HIS A 372 -11.65 17.00 -7.36
CA HIS A 372 -12.31 18.16 -6.75
C HIS A 372 -13.81 18.10 -7.10
N ASP A 373 -14.65 17.81 -6.11
CA ASP A 373 -15.52 18.81 -5.46
C ASP A 373 -16.63 18.10 -4.66
N GLY A 374 -17.01 18.68 -3.53
CA GLY A 374 -17.99 18.13 -2.60
C GLY A 374 -19.42 18.46 -3.02
N THR A 375 -20.03 17.67 -3.91
CA THR A 375 -21.48 17.73 -4.15
C THR A 375 -22.20 16.43 -3.79
N THR A 376 -23.08 16.52 -2.80
CA THR A 376 -24.03 15.49 -2.39
C THR A 376 -25.04 15.18 -3.50
N GLY A 377 -25.11 13.93 -3.97
CA GLY A 377 -26.07 13.52 -5.00
C GLY A 377 -26.24 12.01 -5.16
N GLU A 378 -27.38 11.50 -4.69
CA GLU A 378 -28.11 10.28 -5.09
C GLU A 378 -27.41 8.89 -5.13
N SER A 379 -27.98 7.95 -4.37
CA SER A 379 -27.57 6.54 -4.31
C SER A 379 -28.30 5.63 -5.32
N ALA A 380 -28.47 6.07 -6.57
CA ALA A 380 -29.32 5.38 -7.57
C ALA A 380 -28.58 4.80 -8.79
N ASN A 381 -27.27 5.03 -8.95
CA ASN A 381 -26.62 4.99 -10.28
C ASN A 381 -25.32 4.17 -10.39
N THR A 382 -25.13 3.11 -9.59
CA THR A 382 -24.00 2.17 -9.73
C THR A 382 -24.30 1.09 -10.78
N ASN A 383 -23.40 0.84 -11.74
CA ASN A 383 -23.59 -0.27 -12.68
C ASN A 383 -23.26 -1.59 -11.97
N THR A 384 -23.94 -2.68 -12.34
CA THR A 384 -23.74 -3.99 -11.71
C THR A 384 -23.54 -5.05 -12.77
N ALA A 385 -22.71 -6.04 -12.49
CA ALA A 385 -22.46 -7.21 -13.31
C ALA A 385 -23.03 -8.46 -12.62
N THR A 386 -23.99 -9.13 -13.26
CA THR A 386 -24.59 -10.39 -12.82
C THR A 386 -23.99 -11.53 -13.62
N LEU A 387 -23.43 -12.53 -12.94
CA LEU A 387 -22.88 -13.74 -13.57
C LEU A 387 -24.03 -14.55 -14.19
N GLU A 388 -23.94 -14.84 -15.49
CA GLU A 388 -24.93 -15.66 -16.22
C GLU A 388 -24.41 -17.06 -16.54
N ARG A 389 -23.11 -17.22 -16.82
CA ARG A 389 -22.55 -18.48 -17.31
C ARG A 389 -21.10 -18.65 -16.88
N ILE A 390 -20.73 -19.89 -16.57
CA ILE A 390 -19.34 -20.29 -16.30
C ILE A 390 -18.95 -21.38 -17.29
N THR A 391 -17.71 -21.37 -17.78
CA THR A 391 -17.17 -22.41 -18.67
C THR A 391 -15.75 -22.76 -18.21
N ARG A 392 -15.56 -23.99 -17.73
CA ARG A 392 -14.27 -24.46 -17.21
C ARG A 392 -13.41 -25.00 -18.36
N HIS A 393 -12.22 -24.43 -18.53
CA HIS A 393 -11.27 -24.83 -19.57
C HIS A 393 -10.28 -25.88 -19.06
N SER A 394 -9.69 -25.61 -17.89
CA SER A 394 -8.74 -26.47 -17.16
C SER A 394 -9.16 -26.60 -15.67
N PRO A 395 -8.45 -27.38 -14.84
CA PRO A 395 -8.71 -27.41 -13.39
C PRO A 395 -8.61 -26.05 -12.70
N ASP A 396 -7.80 -25.14 -13.24
CA ASP A 396 -7.44 -23.86 -12.64
C ASP A 396 -7.73 -22.63 -13.54
N VAL A 397 -8.42 -22.80 -14.67
CA VAL A 397 -8.82 -21.70 -15.57
C VAL A 397 -10.27 -21.87 -16.04
N ALA A 398 -11.07 -20.82 -15.87
CA ALA A 398 -12.46 -20.76 -16.33
C ALA A 398 -12.82 -19.38 -16.90
N SER A 399 -13.77 -19.35 -17.84
CA SER A 399 -14.45 -18.14 -18.31
C SER A 399 -15.75 -17.89 -17.52
N PHE A 400 -16.00 -16.63 -17.21
CA PHE A 400 -17.14 -16.13 -16.46
C PHE A 400 -17.83 -15.05 -17.29
N GLU A 401 -19.04 -15.33 -17.78
CA GLU A 401 -19.85 -14.38 -18.57
C GLU A 401 -20.80 -13.60 -17.66
N PHE A 402 -20.74 -12.28 -17.74
CA PHE A 402 -21.55 -11.37 -16.96
C PHE A 402 -22.49 -10.55 -17.84
N ARG A 403 -23.72 -10.33 -17.37
CA ARG A 403 -24.60 -9.28 -17.90
C ARG A 403 -24.55 -8.04 -17.01
N THR A 404 -24.37 -6.86 -17.60
CA THR A 404 -24.41 -5.57 -16.92
C THR A 404 -25.83 -5.01 -16.83
N SER A 405 -26.20 -4.38 -15.71
CA SER A 405 -27.51 -3.70 -15.58
C SER A 405 -27.66 -2.47 -16.48
N ARG A 406 -26.55 -1.86 -16.92
CA ARG A 406 -26.51 -0.84 -17.99
C ARG A 406 -25.36 -1.13 -18.95
N GLY A 407 -25.63 -1.03 -20.24
CA GLY A 407 -24.68 -1.38 -21.29
C GLY A 407 -23.38 -0.57 -21.22
N ILE A 408 -22.27 -1.26 -21.48
CA ILE A 408 -20.90 -0.74 -21.46
C ILE A 408 -20.33 -0.68 -22.87
N LYS A 409 -19.42 0.28 -23.11
CA LYS A 409 -18.56 0.30 -24.31
C LYS A 409 -17.15 -0.09 -23.90
N TYR A 410 -16.53 -0.99 -24.66
CA TYR A 410 -15.13 -1.38 -24.46
C TYR A 410 -14.48 -1.80 -25.78
N ARG A 411 -13.17 -1.61 -25.87
CA ARG A 411 -12.32 -2.15 -26.93
C ARG A 411 -11.73 -3.49 -26.48
N PRO A 412 -11.63 -4.50 -27.35
CA PRO A 412 -10.96 -5.76 -27.01
C PRO A 412 -9.52 -5.54 -26.52
N GLY A 413 -9.17 -6.15 -25.39
CA GLY A 413 -7.92 -5.92 -24.65
C GLY A 413 -8.07 -5.07 -23.39
N GLN A 414 -9.16 -4.30 -23.25
CA GLN A 414 -9.48 -3.56 -22.02
C GLN A 414 -9.87 -4.47 -20.84
N TYR A 415 -9.77 -3.95 -19.62
CA TYR A 415 -10.13 -4.63 -18.38
C TYR A 415 -11.41 -4.10 -17.73
N ALA A 416 -12.08 -4.94 -16.94
CA ALA A 416 -13.18 -4.56 -16.05
C ALA A 416 -12.73 -4.57 -14.58
N VAL A 417 -13.27 -3.64 -13.78
CA VAL A 417 -13.01 -3.54 -12.34
C VAL A 417 -14.31 -3.87 -11.57
N LEU A 418 -14.28 -4.95 -10.78
CA LEU A 418 -15.43 -5.51 -10.07
C LEU A 418 -15.24 -5.48 -8.55
N ASP A 419 -16.27 -5.09 -7.80
CA ASP A 419 -16.27 -5.05 -6.33
C ASP A 419 -16.93 -6.30 -5.73
N PHE A 420 -16.15 -7.13 -5.02
CA PHE A 420 -16.65 -8.32 -4.31
C PHE A 420 -16.79 -8.10 -2.79
N GLY A 421 -16.86 -6.85 -2.31
CA GLY A 421 -16.92 -6.51 -0.88
C GLY A 421 -18.07 -7.18 -0.11
N ALA A 422 -19.15 -7.55 -0.79
CA ALA A 422 -20.25 -8.36 -0.23
C ALA A 422 -19.81 -9.77 0.23
N PHE A 423 -18.71 -10.30 -0.33
CA PHE A 423 -18.13 -11.61 0.02
C PHE A 423 -17.11 -11.53 1.16
N ASN A 424 -17.11 -10.43 1.93
CA ASN A 424 -16.29 -10.29 3.13
C ASN A 424 -16.83 -11.13 4.31
N THR A 425 -16.77 -12.45 4.15
CA THR A 425 -17.23 -13.46 5.11
C THR A 425 -16.25 -13.72 6.26
N VAL A 426 -15.03 -13.16 6.20
CA VAL A 426 -13.98 -13.42 7.18
C VAL A 426 -14.13 -12.50 8.39
N GLY A 427 -14.67 -13.07 9.48
CA GLY A 427 -14.58 -12.47 10.81
C GLY A 427 -13.13 -12.08 11.13
N TYR A 428 -12.94 -10.88 11.68
CA TYR A 428 -11.63 -10.24 11.81
C TYR A 428 -10.60 -11.09 12.53
N ARG A 429 -9.36 -11.01 12.03
CA ARG A 429 -8.17 -11.59 12.65
C ARG A 429 -7.15 -10.49 12.87
N HIS A 430 -6.58 -10.39 14.07
CA HIS A 430 -5.54 -9.40 14.32
C HIS A 430 -4.25 -9.73 13.54
N MET A 431 -3.96 -11.00 13.29
CA MET A 431 -2.85 -11.47 12.44
C MET A 431 -3.31 -12.60 11.51
N ALA A 432 -2.63 -12.75 10.37
CA ALA A 432 -2.83 -13.86 9.43
C ALA A 432 -1.44 -14.34 8.99
N PRO A 433 -0.74 -15.18 9.77
CA PRO A 433 0.65 -15.57 9.48
C PRO A 433 0.78 -16.30 8.14
N ASN A 434 -0.18 -17.18 7.82
CA ASN A 434 -0.15 -18.00 6.61
C ASN A 434 -0.71 -17.29 5.35
N ALA A 435 -1.34 -16.13 5.51
CA ALA A 435 -1.87 -15.32 4.41
C ALA A 435 -1.90 -13.82 4.77
N PRO A 436 -0.74 -13.15 4.96
CA PRO A 436 -0.66 -11.79 5.50
C PRO A 436 -1.51 -10.73 4.76
N GLN A 437 -1.42 -10.74 3.43
CA GLN A 437 -2.15 -9.84 2.53
C GLN A 437 -3.67 -9.92 2.68
N SER A 438 -4.19 -11.08 3.10
CA SER A 438 -5.64 -11.30 3.23
C SER A 438 -6.32 -10.42 4.31
N LEU A 439 -5.54 -9.73 5.15
CA LEU A 439 -6.06 -8.78 6.14
C LEU A 439 -6.44 -7.41 5.57
N ASN A 440 -5.90 -7.07 4.41
CA ASN A 440 -6.14 -5.82 3.69
C ASN A 440 -6.56 -6.11 2.23
N ASP A 441 -7.13 -7.29 2.00
CA ASP A 441 -7.84 -7.58 0.76
C ASP A 441 -9.05 -6.64 0.67
N ASP A 442 -9.06 -5.78 -0.34
CA ASP A 442 -10.13 -4.83 -0.61
C ASP A 442 -11.35 -5.47 -1.29
N TYR A 443 -11.24 -6.74 -1.67
CA TYR A 443 -12.20 -7.49 -2.46
C TYR A 443 -12.46 -6.92 -3.86
N ILE A 444 -11.70 -5.93 -4.31
CA ILE A 444 -11.84 -5.38 -5.67
C ILE A 444 -10.87 -6.09 -6.61
N ARG A 445 -11.32 -6.40 -7.82
CA ARG A 445 -10.57 -7.19 -8.79
C ARG A 445 -10.64 -6.58 -10.17
N THR A 446 -9.46 -6.47 -10.79
CA THR A 446 -9.29 -6.04 -12.18
C THR A 446 -8.91 -7.25 -13.02
N TRP A 447 -9.64 -7.50 -14.09
CA TRP A 447 -9.35 -8.56 -15.06
C TRP A 447 -9.61 -8.09 -16.48
N THR A 448 -8.75 -8.51 -17.41
CA THR A 448 -8.95 -8.28 -18.85
C THR A 448 -10.24 -8.93 -19.33
N ILE A 449 -11.01 -8.18 -20.12
CA ILE A 449 -12.21 -8.67 -20.78
C ILE A 449 -11.77 -9.60 -21.92
N SER A 450 -12.14 -10.87 -21.84
CA SER A 450 -11.74 -11.92 -22.80
C SER A 450 -12.75 -12.13 -23.94
N SER A 451 -13.93 -11.50 -23.87
CA SER A 451 -14.88 -11.38 -24.97
C SER A 451 -14.56 -10.19 -25.88
N ALA A 452 -15.08 -10.22 -27.10
CA ALA A 452 -15.29 -9.02 -27.90
C ALA A 452 -16.79 -8.65 -27.85
N PRO A 453 -17.16 -7.35 -27.91
CA PRO A 453 -18.55 -6.97 -28.03
C PRO A 453 -19.06 -7.39 -29.42
N GLU A 454 -20.34 -7.71 -29.53
CA GLU A 454 -20.94 -8.04 -30.84
C GLU A 454 -20.69 -6.93 -31.86
N ARG A 455 -20.81 -5.67 -31.45
CA ARG A 455 -20.55 -4.47 -32.26
C ARG A 455 -19.64 -3.50 -31.52
N LEU A 456 -18.47 -3.23 -32.08
CA LEU A 456 -17.45 -2.35 -31.48
C LEU A 456 -17.90 -0.88 -31.34
N ASP A 457 -18.87 -0.43 -32.15
CA ASP A 457 -19.39 0.94 -32.13
C ASP A 457 -20.49 1.16 -31.06
N LYS A 458 -21.12 0.07 -30.60
CA LYS A 458 -22.29 0.09 -29.72
C LYS A 458 -21.93 -0.32 -28.29
N ALA A 459 -22.77 0.09 -27.35
CA ALA A 459 -22.75 -0.47 -26.02
C ALA A 459 -23.31 -1.90 -26.06
N THR A 460 -22.71 -2.80 -25.28
CA THR A 460 -23.20 -4.17 -25.04
C THR A 460 -23.54 -4.32 -23.57
N ASP A 461 -24.54 -5.14 -23.26
CA ASP A 461 -24.83 -5.53 -21.89
C ASP A 461 -24.08 -6.79 -21.45
N LYS A 462 -23.18 -7.34 -22.27
CA LYS A 462 -22.43 -8.59 -21.97
C LYS A 462 -20.92 -8.46 -22.10
N PHE A 463 -20.22 -9.12 -21.20
CA PHE A 463 -18.77 -9.35 -21.31
C PHE A 463 -18.37 -10.64 -20.60
N SER A 464 -17.19 -11.17 -20.94
CA SER A 464 -16.61 -12.35 -20.30
C SER A 464 -15.24 -12.04 -19.73
N LEU A 465 -14.91 -12.67 -18.60
CA LEU A 465 -13.59 -12.66 -17.98
C LEU A 465 -13.06 -14.10 -17.95
N THR A 466 -11.84 -14.33 -18.43
CA THR A 466 -11.18 -15.64 -18.29
C THR A 466 -10.14 -15.53 -17.19
N ILE A 467 -10.37 -16.24 -16.09
CA ILE A 467 -9.66 -16.05 -14.82
C ILE A 467 -8.91 -17.35 -14.51
N LYS A 468 -7.63 -17.24 -14.12
CA LYS A 468 -6.87 -18.35 -13.51
C LYS A 468 -7.04 -18.32 -11.99
N GLN A 469 -7.22 -19.47 -11.37
CA GLN A 469 -7.26 -19.62 -9.92
C GLN A 469 -5.88 -19.30 -9.33
N LYS A 470 -5.76 -18.17 -8.60
CA LYS A 470 -4.57 -17.86 -7.83
C LYS A 470 -4.64 -18.60 -6.49
N ALA A 471 -3.65 -19.46 -6.21
CA ALA A 471 -3.57 -20.16 -4.93
C ALA A 471 -3.57 -19.16 -3.75
N GLY A 472 -4.45 -19.37 -2.77
CA GLY A 472 -4.69 -18.43 -1.65
C GLY A 472 -5.44 -17.15 -2.01
N GLY A 473 -5.79 -16.90 -3.27
CA GLY A 473 -6.55 -15.73 -3.71
C GLY A 473 -8.05 -15.91 -3.48
N ARG A 474 -8.65 -15.11 -2.59
CA ARG A 474 -10.05 -15.25 -2.15
C ARG A 474 -11.06 -15.34 -3.29
N ILE A 475 -11.20 -14.27 -4.07
CA ILE A 475 -12.23 -14.21 -5.12
C ILE A 475 -11.97 -15.20 -6.26
N SER A 476 -10.72 -15.35 -6.69
CA SER A 476 -10.39 -16.31 -7.75
C SER A 476 -10.70 -17.74 -7.34
N THR A 477 -10.51 -18.11 -6.07
CA THR A 477 -10.90 -19.43 -5.54
C THR A 477 -12.42 -19.56 -5.45
N LEU A 478 -13.13 -18.59 -4.85
CA LEU A 478 -14.60 -18.61 -4.74
C LEU A 478 -15.27 -18.79 -6.11
N LEU A 479 -14.81 -18.06 -7.13
CA LEU A 479 -15.31 -18.20 -8.50
C LEU A 479 -15.04 -19.59 -9.10
N HIS A 480 -13.89 -20.21 -8.79
CA HIS A 480 -13.56 -21.56 -9.27
C HIS A 480 -14.23 -22.69 -8.47
N GLU A 481 -14.65 -22.45 -7.22
CA GLU A 481 -15.50 -23.35 -6.44
C GLU A 481 -16.92 -23.44 -7.01
N TRP A 482 -17.41 -22.37 -7.66
CA TRP A 482 -18.70 -22.36 -8.37
C TRP A 482 -18.64 -22.89 -9.81
N ALA A 483 -17.44 -23.03 -10.39
CA ALA A 483 -17.29 -23.50 -11.75
C ALA A 483 -17.51 -25.03 -11.85
N PRO A 484 -18.41 -25.53 -12.74
CA PRO A 484 -18.78 -26.94 -12.81
C PRO A 484 -17.59 -27.85 -13.15
N VAL A 485 -17.70 -29.14 -12.81
CA VAL A 485 -16.67 -30.15 -13.14
C VAL A 485 -16.72 -30.46 -14.64
N LYS A 486 -15.56 -30.48 -15.31
CA LYS A 486 -15.47 -30.74 -16.76
C LYS A 486 -15.77 -32.22 -17.02
N GLY A 487 -17.02 -32.54 -17.38
CA GLY A 487 -17.48 -33.92 -17.59
C GLY A 487 -18.98 -34.10 -17.81
N GLU A 488 -19.82 -33.15 -17.41
CA GLU A 488 -21.26 -33.20 -17.66
C GLU A 488 -21.64 -32.21 -18.77
N GLU A 489 -22.12 -32.76 -19.90
CA GLU A 489 -22.96 -32.01 -20.84
C GLU A 489 -24.31 -31.75 -20.15
N GLY A 490 -24.40 -30.62 -19.46
CA GLY A 490 -25.60 -30.21 -18.75
C GLY A 490 -25.80 -28.71 -18.90
N GLU A 491 -26.95 -28.32 -19.43
CA GLU A 491 -27.52 -27.00 -19.16
C GLU A 491 -27.54 -26.82 -17.63
N VAL A 492 -27.18 -25.64 -17.13
CA VAL A 492 -27.26 -25.37 -15.69
C VAL A 492 -28.72 -25.49 -15.28
N GLU A 493 -29.06 -26.56 -14.57
CA GLU A 493 -30.40 -26.76 -14.04
C GLU A 493 -30.80 -25.56 -13.18
N LYS A 494 -32.07 -25.19 -13.27
CA LYS A 494 -32.61 -24.00 -12.61
C LYS A 494 -32.66 -24.20 -11.10
N GLU A 495 -31.67 -23.67 -10.39
CA GLU A 495 -31.80 -23.29 -8.99
C GLU A 495 -31.58 -21.77 -8.84
N GLU A 496 -32.56 -21.09 -8.26
CA GLU A 496 -32.63 -19.61 -8.20
C GLU A 496 -31.60 -18.98 -7.25
N GLU A 497 -30.75 -19.79 -6.60
CA GLU A 497 -29.89 -19.40 -5.48
C GLU A 497 -28.48 -18.90 -5.87
N ARG A 498 -28.00 -19.12 -7.11
CA ARG A 498 -26.58 -18.86 -7.48
C ARG A 498 -26.33 -17.63 -8.37
N ARG A 499 -27.14 -16.58 -8.24
CA ARG A 499 -26.94 -15.31 -8.94
C ARG A 499 -25.92 -14.41 -8.24
N LEU A 500 -24.63 -14.59 -8.53
CA LEU A 500 -23.60 -13.58 -8.22
C LEU A 500 -23.95 -12.27 -8.94
N THR A 501 -24.19 -11.19 -8.18
CA THR A 501 -24.27 -9.83 -8.71
C THR A 501 -23.33 -8.93 -7.91
N VAL A 502 -22.45 -8.22 -8.61
CA VAL A 502 -21.42 -7.34 -8.03
C VAL A 502 -21.44 -5.96 -8.69
N PRO A 503 -21.06 -4.87 -8.00
CA PRO A 503 -20.82 -3.59 -8.65
C PRO A 503 -19.72 -3.68 -9.72
N LEU A 504 -20.01 -3.13 -10.89
CA LEU A 504 -19.04 -2.85 -11.95
C LEU A 504 -18.58 -1.40 -11.77
N MET A 505 -17.36 -1.24 -11.27
CA MET A 505 -16.80 0.05 -10.90
C MET A 505 -16.37 0.86 -12.12
N SER A 506 -15.66 0.21 -13.06
CA SER A 506 -15.20 0.82 -14.29
C SER A 506 -14.78 -0.22 -15.34
N VAL A 507 -14.58 0.25 -16.57
CA VAL A 507 -13.89 -0.46 -17.64
C VAL A 507 -12.79 0.48 -18.16
N GLY A 508 -11.59 -0.03 -18.41
CA GLY A 508 -10.43 0.81 -18.74
C GLY A 508 -9.25 0.04 -19.36
N GLY A 509 -8.12 0.72 -19.49
CA GLY A 509 -6.90 0.19 -20.12
C GLY A 509 -6.75 0.65 -21.58
N GLU A 510 -5.49 0.74 -22.03
CA GLU A 510 -5.13 1.17 -23.39
C GLU A 510 -4.41 0.07 -24.20
N PHE A 511 -4.24 -1.13 -23.62
CA PHE A 511 -3.67 -2.29 -24.30
C PHE A 511 -4.68 -2.93 -25.26
N VAL A 512 -4.88 -2.27 -26.41
CA VAL A 512 -5.81 -2.65 -27.48
C VAL A 512 -5.06 -2.86 -28.79
N LEU A 513 -5.74 -3.33 -29.83
CA LEU A 513 -5.15 -3.43 -31.17
C LEU A 513 -4.71 -2.04 -31.70
N PRO A 514 -3.48 -1.91 -32.23
CA PRO A 514 -3.00 -0.67 -32.85
C PRO A 514 -3.73 -0.41 -34.19
N THR A 515 -4.16 0.83 -34.39
CA THR A 515 -4.93 1.22 -35.58
C THR A 515 -4.08 1.42 -36.83
N GLU A 516 -2.80 1.75 -36.69
CA GLU A 516 -1.90 2.05 -37.82
C GLU A 516 -1.09 0.83 -38.24
N GLU A 517 -0.23 0.30 -37.37
CA GLU A 517 0.58 -0.89 -37.66
C GLU A 517 -0.29 -2.14 -37.80
N LYS A 518 0.16 -3.08 -38.63
CA LYS A 518 -0.55 -4.29 -39.03
C LYS A 518 0.28 -5.57 -38.87
N ARG A 519 1.60 -5.48 -38.83
CA ARG A 519 2.51 -6.61 -38.54
C ARG A 519 2.72 -6.72 -37.05
N LEU A 520 1.97 -7.62 -36.42
CA LEU A 520 1.97 -7.76 -34.97
C LEU A 520 2.69 -9.04 -34.53
N LEU A 521 3.35 -8.96 -33.38
CA LEU A 521 3.87 -10.09 -32.63
C LEU A 521 3.23 -10.08 -31.25
N PHE A 522 2.31 -11.01 -31.00
CA PHE A 522 1.77 -11.25 -29.67
C PHE A 522 2.68 -12.24 -28.94
N ILE A 523 3.04 -11.95 -27.68
CA ILE A 523 3.79 -12.86 -26.83
C ILE A 523 3.08 -13.00 -25.49
N SER A 524 2.64 -14.20 -25.13
CA SER A 524 1.94 -14.47 -23.87
C SER A 524 2.52 -15.57 -23.00
N GLY A 525 2.40 -15.39 -21.68
CA GLY A 525 2.61 -16.44 -20.67
C GLY A 525 1.31 -16.79 -19.97
N GLY A 526 0.86 -18.04 -20.06
CA GLY A 526 -0.36 -18.52 -19.40
C GLY A 526 -1.59 -17.65 -19.65
N ILE A 527 -2.21 -17.14 -18.57
CA ILE A 527 -3.44 -16.32 -18.66
C ILE A 527 -3.23 -14.94 -19.33
N GLY A 528 -1.99 -14.53 -19.59
CA GLY A 528 -1.69 -13.36 -20.44
C GLY A 528 -2.09 -13.53 -21.91
N ALA A 529 -2.56 -14.72 -22.30
CA ALA A 529 -3.29 -14.93 -23.54
C ALA A 529 -4.61 -14.13 -23.65
N THR A 530 -5.20 -13.73 -22.52
CA THR A 530 -6.58 -13.19 -22.49
C THR A 530 -6.82 -11.89 -23.27
N PRO A 531 -5.97 -10.84 -23.21
CA PRO A 531 -6.11 -9.69 -24.11
C PRO A 531 -6.04 -10.09 -25.59
N PHE A 532 -5.12 -10.98 -25.97
CA PHE A 532 -4.97 -11.42 -27.37
C PHE A 532 -6.18 -12.19 -27.87
N ILE A 533 -6.75 -13.08 -27.05
CA ILE A 533 -8.00 -13.79 -27.37
C ILE A 533 -9.13 -12.79 -27.65
N ALA A 534 -9.27 -11.75 -26.82
CA ALA A 534 -10.28 -10.71 -27.04
C ALA A 534 -10.04 -9.96 -28.35
N MET A 535 -8.80 -9.52 -28.60
CA MET A 535 -8.40 -8.82 -29.83
C MET A 535 -8.73 -9.63 -31.09
N LEU A 536 -8.38 -10.92 -31.10
CA LEU A 536 -8.61 -11.82 -32.25
C LEU A 536 -10.11 -12.09 -32.46
N ARG A 537 -10.90 -12.28 -31.39
CA ARG A 537 -12.37 -12.33 -31.45
C ARG A 537 -12.97 -11.05 -32.04
N GLY A 538 -12.40 -9.89 -31.69
CA GLY A 538 -12.80 -8.59 -32.25
C GLY A 538 -12.58 -8.50 -33.76
N LEU A 539 -11.43 -8.97 -34.26
CA LEU A 539 -11.15 -9.06 -35.69
C LEU A 539 -12.11 -10.00 -36.42
N GLY A 540 -12.43 -11.15 -35.81
CA GLY A 540 -13.46 -12.06 -36.31
C GLY A 540 -14.83 -11.39 -36.47
N LYS A 541 -15.28 -10.66 -35.45
CA LYS A 541 -16.57 -9.94 -35.49
C LYS A 541 -16.59 -8.80 -36.52
N GLN A 542 -15.47 -8.10 -36.73
CA GLN A 542 -15.37 -7.12 -37.82
C GLN A 542 -15.49 -7.78 -39.21
N LYS A 543 -14.87 -8.94 -39.41
CA LYS A 543 -14.91 -9.72 -40.66
C LYS A 543 -16.31 -10.23 -40.99
N GLU A 544 -17.07 -10.69 -39.98
CA GLU A 544 -18.48 -11.10 -40.13
C GLU A 544 -19.40 -9.95 -40.57
N GLN A 545 -19.11 -8.71 -40.19
CA GLN A 545 -20.03 -7.58 -40.33
C GLN A 545 -19.96 -6.83 -41.67
N GLY A 546 -19.06 -7.22 -42.58
CA GLY A 546 -19.05 -6.72 -43.96
C GLY A 546 -18.86 -5.20 -44.12
N GLY A 547 -18.25 -4.54 -43.14
CA GLY A 547 -17.98 -3.10 -43.19
C GLY A 547 -17.07 -2.71 -44.36
N GLU A 548 -17.26 -1.49 -44.87
CA GLU A 548 -16.55 -0.95 -46.03
C GLU A 548 -15.02 -1.14 -45.92
N GLU A 549 -14.47 -1.94 -46.84
CA GLU A 549 -13.04 -2.14 -47.13
C GLU A 549 -12.06 -2.34 -45.94
N GLY A 550 -12.22 -3.46 -45.22
CA GLY A 550 -11.07 -4.33 -44.94
C GLY A 550 -10.04 -3.88 -43.89
N GLN A 551 -10.46 -3.55 -42.66
CA GLN A 551 -9.55 -3.50 -41.51
C GLN A 551 -9.09 -4.89 -41.03
N ALA A 552 -10.00 -5.86 -40.92
CA ALA A 552 -9.67 -7.23 -40.52
C ALA A 552 -8.83 -8.00 -41.56
N LEU A 553 -8.66 -7.46 -42.77
CA LEU A 553 -7.91 -8.07 -43.88
C LEU A 553 -6.45 -7.62 -43.98
N ARG A 554 -5.98 -6.72 -43.12
CA ARG A 554 -4.62 -6.15 -43.22
C ARG A 554 -3.63 -6.68 -42.18
N TYR A 555 -4.10 -7.23 -41.05
CA TYR A 555 -3.20 -7.68 -39.99
C TYR A 555 -2.40 -8.92 -40.44
N ASN A 556 -1.17 -9.03 -39.96
CA ASN A 556 -0.34 -10.21 -40.08
C ASN A 556 0.20 -10.50 -38.68
N ILE A 557 -0.41 -11.47 -38.00
CA ILE A 557 -0.23 -11.71 -36.57
C ILE A 557 0.53 -13.01 -36.38
N ARG A 558 1.70 -12.92 -35.73
CA ARG A 558 2.36 -14.08 -35.12
C ARG A 558 2.06 -14.05 -33.64
N TRP A 559 1.62 -15.17 -33.07
CA TRP A 559 1.33 -15.27 -31.65
C TRP A 559 2.16 -16.39 -31.01
N ILE A 560 3.13 -16.00 -30.19
CA ILE A 560 3.91 -16.92 -29.36
C ILE A 560 3.24 -17.03 -27.99
N THR A 561 2.91 -18.22 -27.53
CA THR A 561 2.34 -18.42 -26.20
C THR A 561 3.04 -19.55 -25.44
N SER A 562 3.30 -19.36 -24.16
CA SER A 562 3.95 -20.35 -23.28
C SER A 562 2.98 -20.84 -22.21
N ALA A 563 2.87 -22.17 -22.05
CA ALA A 563 2.02 -22.82 -21.06
C ALA A 563 2.73 -24.00 -20.39
N THR A 564 2.25 -24.44 -19.22
CA THR A 564 2.87 -25.57 -18.52
C THR A 564 2.56 -26.89 -19.25
N VAL A 565 1.30 -27.08 -19.62
CA VAL A 565 0.72 -28.26 -20.28
C VAL A 565 -0.31 -27.83 -21.33
N VAL A 566 -0.76 -28.75 -22.19
CA VAL A 566 -1.64 -28.43 -23.33
C VAL A 566 -3.00 -27.88 -22.89
N GLU A 567 -3.53 -28.32 -21.75
CA GLU A 567 -4.81 -27.86 -21.20
C GLU A 567 -4.75 -26.39 -20.76
N GLU A 568 -3.59 -25.94 -20.28
CA GLU A 568 -3.34 -24.52 -19.93
C GLU A 568 -3.17 -23.64 -21.17
N ALA A 569 -2.89 -24.21 -22.35
CA ALA A 569 -2.77 -23.47 -23.60
C ALA A 569 -4.14 -23.12 -24.23
N LEU A 570 -5.26 -23.59 -23.66
CA LEU A 570 -6.63 -23.34 -24.13
C LEU A 570 -6.87 -23.75 -25.60
N PRO A 571 -6.57 -25.00 -26.01
CA PRO A 571 -6.55 -25.42 -27.43
C PRO A 571 -7.88 -25.20 -28.16
N GLU A 572 -9.01 -25.41 -27.46
CA GLU A 572 -10.37 -25.13 -27.94
C GLU A 572 -10.54 -23.65 -28.34
N VAL A 573 -9.95 -22.73 -27.57
CA VAL A 573 -9.99 -21.27 -27.82
C VAL A 573 -8.96 -20.85 -28.87
N LEU A 574 -7.80 -21.51 -28.94
CA LEU A 574 -6.81 -21.26 -30.01
C LEU A 574 -7.39 -21.61 -31.38
N GLN A 575 -8.12 -22.74 -31.47
CA GLN A 575 -8.82 -23.16 -32.67
C GLN A 575 -9.91 -22.14 -33.07
N GLU A 576 -10.76 -21.73 -32.12
CA GLU A 576 -11.81 -20.70 -32.31
C GLU A 576 -11.26 -19.41 -32.95
N VAL A 577 -10.14 -18.87 -32.43
CA VAL A 577 -9.59 -17.61 -32.96
C VAL A 577 -8.87 -17.76 -34.30
N VAL A 578 -8.30 -18.93 -34.59
CA VAL A 578 -7.73 -19.24 -35.92
C VAL A 578 -8.84 -19.35 -36.96
N GLU A 579 -9.96 -20.01 -36.66
CA GLU A 579 -11.11 -20.09 -37.56
C GLU A 579 -11.73 -18.71 -37.82
N ALA A 580 -11.87 -17.89 -36.77
CA ALA A 580 -12.40 -16.55 -36.87
C ALA A 580 -11.53 -15.62 -37.75
N VAL A 581 -10.21 -15.58 -37.52
CA VAL A 581 -9.28 -14.69 -38.24
C VAL A 581 -8.90 -15.29 -39.61
N GLY A 582 -8.52 -16.56 -39.65
CA GLY A 582 -8.01 -17.26 -40.82
C GLY A 582 -6.48 -17.14 -40.98
N PRO A 583 -5.94 -17.33 -42.20
CA PRO A 583 -4.49 -17.54 -42.45
C PRO A 583 -3.59 -16.31 -42.20
N GLN A 584 -4.16 -15.23 -41.68
CA GLN A 584 -3.44 -14.02 -41.23
C GLN A 584 -2.89 -14.15 -39.81
N LEU A 585 -3.36 -15.16 -39.06
CA LEU A 585 -2.86 -15.54 -37.74
C LEU A 585 -2.06 -16.84 -37.84
N SER A 586 -0.91 -16.90 -37.19
CA SER A 586 -0.28 -18.17 -36.83
C SER A 586 0.13 -18.17 -35.37
N ILE A 587 -0.03 -19.30 -34.70
CA ILE A 587 0.22 -19.47 -33.26
C ILE A 587 1.35 -20.49 -33.06
N THR A 588 2.30 -20.19 -32.19
CA THR A 588 3.33 -21.14 -31.72
C THR A 588 3.19 -21.30 -30.22
N VAL A 589 2.87 -22.51 -29.77
CA VAL A 589 2.65 -22.86 -28.37
C VAL A 589 3.89 -23.56 -27.82
N PHE A 590 4.56 -22.98 -26.84
CA PHE A 590 5.68 -23.60 -26.12
C PHE A 590 5.19 -24.27 -24.83
N LEU A 591 5.35 -25.59 -24.75
CA LEU A 591 4.93 -26.40 -23.59
C LEU A 591 6.14 -26.80 -22.74
N THR A 592 6.21 -26.25 -21.53
CA THR A 592 7.38 -26.47 -20.65
C THR A 592 7.41 -27.82 -19.96
N ARG A 593 6.26 -28.53 -19.88
CA ARG A 593 6.16 -29.89 -19.33
C ARG A 593 5.34 -30.77 -20.27
N THR A 594 5.99 -31.77 -20.85
CA THR A 594 5.34 -32.80 -21.67
C THR A 594 4.90 -33.99 -20.81
N SER A 595 3.66 -34.45 -20.98
CA SER A 595 3.30 -35.84 -20.65
C SER A 595 3.83 -36.77 -21.76
N PRO A 596 4.23 -38.02 -21.48
CA PRO A 596 4.56 -39.00 -22.53
C PRO A 596 3.42 -39.18 -23.56
N ASP A 597 2.17 -39.06 -23.12
CA ASP A 597 0.97 -39.22 -23.96
C ASP A 597 0.60 -37.98 -24.79
N LEU A 598 1.38 -36.89 -24.71
CA LEU A 598 1.01 -35.63 -25.37
C LEU A 598 0.99 -35.77 -26.91
N LEU A 599 1.99 -36.47 -27.45
CA LEU A 599 2.18 -36.72 -28.89
C LEU A 599 1.18 -37.76 -29.46
N SER A 600 0.50 -38.52 -28.62
CA SER A 600 -0.59 -39.43 -29.00
C SER A 600 -1.98 -38.86 -28.73
N SER A 601 -2.07 -37.66 -28.13
CA SER A 601 -3.35 -37.05 -27.79
C SER A 601 -4.17 -36.66 -29.03
N THR A 602 -5.44 -37.05 -29.05
CA THR A 602 -6.43 -36.68 -30.08
C THR A 602 -6.82 -35.19 -30.08
N VAL A 603 -6.18 -34.39 -29.23
CA VAL A 603 -6.32 -32.93 -29.17
C VAL A 603 -5.35 -32.27 -30.16
N LEU A 604 -4.06 -32.63 -30.13
CA LEU A 604 -3.07 -32.03 -31.03
C LEU A 604 -3.33 -32.34 -32.51
N SER A 605 -3.82 -33.54 -32.83
CA SER A 605 -4.15 -33.94 -34.20
C SER A 605 -5.39 -33.26 -34.80
N LYS A 606 -6.11 -32.45 -34.01
CA LYS A 606 -7.28 -31.67 -34.45
C LYS A 606 -6.99 -30.17 -34.61
N LEU A 607 -5.79 -29.71 -34.26
CA LEU A 607 -5.44 -28.29 -34.37
C LEU A 607 -5.23 -27.88 -35.83
N SER A 608 -5.63 -26.66 -36.17
CA SER A 608 -5.38 -26.03 -37.47
C SER A 608 -3.88 -25.99 -37.80
N PRO A 609 -3.46 -26.11 -39.08
CA PRO A 609 -2.04 -26.04 -39.47
C PRO A 609 -1.35 -24.72 -39.12
N GLU A 610 -2.12 -23.65 -38.87
CA GLU A 610 -1.63 -22.37 -38.35
C GLU A 610 -1.15 -22.44 -36.88
N ILE A 611 -1.44 -23.53 -36.15
CA ILE A 611 -1.04 -23.75 -34.76
C ILE A 611 0.11 -24.77 -34.69
N THR A 612 1.31 -24.28 -34.41
CA THR A 612 2.50 -25.10 -34.16
C THR A 612 2.67 -25.33 -32.65
N VAL A 613 3.03 -26.55 -32.24
CA VAL A 613 3.27 -26.89 -30.83
C VAL A 613 4.70 -27.36 -30.64
N GLU A 614 5.44 -26.62 -29.81
CA GLU A 614 6.85 -26.79 -29.48
C GLU A 614 7.01 -27.25 -28.02
N THR A 615 8.06 -28.03 -27.74
CA THR A 615 8.35 -28.49 -26.36
C THR A 615 9.53 -27.74 -25.76
N GLY A 616 9.54 -27.55 -24.44
CA GLY A 616 10.57 -26.81 -23.72
C GLY A 616 10.24 -25.32 -23.50
N ARG A 617 11.24 -24.53 -23.11
CA ARG A 617 11.08 -23.09 -22.84
C ARG A 617 11.33 -22.26 -24.10
N LEU A 618 10.78 -21.05 -24.10
CA LEU A 618 11.11 -19.97 -25.03
C LEU A 618 12.46 -19.34 -24.65
N ASP A 619 13.25 -19.03 -25.66
CA ASP A 619 14.51 -18.27 -25.61
C ASP A 619 14.62 -17.39 -26.87
N ALA A 620 15.67 -16.58 -26.98
CA ALA A 620 15.88 -15.67 -28.10
C ALA A 620 16.03 -16.39 -29.46
N GLY A 621 16.75 -17.53 -29.50
CA GLY A 621 16.93 -18.29 -30.74
C GLY A 621 15.61 -18.86 -31.25
N ARG A 622 14.83 -19.50 -30.36
CA ARG A 622 13.54 -20.08 -30.73
C ARG A 622 12.47 -19.03 -31.05
N LEU A 623 12.57 -17.83 -30.45
CA LEU A 623 11.74 -16.69 -30.83
C LEU A 623 12.07 -16.19 -32.25
N HIS A 624 13.36 -16.10 -32.60
CA HIS A 624 13.81 -15.76 -33.94
C HIS A 624 13.40 -16.82 -34.97
N ASP A 625 13.54 -18.11 -34.67
CA ASP A 625 13.16 -19.18 -35.60
C ASP A 625 11.65 -19.22 -35.87
N ALA A 626 10.83 -18.97 -34.85
CA ALA A 626 9.37 -18.85 -35.01
C ALA A 626 8.94 -17.54 -35.70
N VAL A 627 9.72 -16.46 -35.55
CA VAL A 627 9.41 -15.12 -36.09
C VAL A 627 10.67 -14.45 -36.68
N PRO A 628 11.15 -14.89 -37.86
CA PRO A 628 12.40 -14.35 -38.43
C PRO A 628 12.34 -12.87 -38.80
N ASP A 629 11.14 -12.31 -38.93
CA ASP A 629 10.86 -10.91 -39.24
C ASP A 629 10.52 -10.07 -38.00
N VAL A 630 10.88 -10.54 -36.80
CA VAL A 630 10.61 -9.90 -35.49
C VAL A 630 10.95 -8.41 -35.42
N LEU A 631 12.07 -7.99 -36.03
CA LEU A 631 12.51 -6.59 -36.10
C LEU A 631 11.55 -5.68 -36.89
N SER A 632 10.64 -6.24 -37.69
CA SER A 632 9.65 -5.51 -38.50
C SER A 632 8.22 -5.58 -37.93
N ARG A 633 8.08 -5.97 -36.67
CA ARG A 633 6.80 -6.17 -35.99
C ARG A 633 6.68 -5.31 -34.75
N GLN A 634 5.48 -4.77 -34.51
CA GLN A 634 5.12 -4.23 -33.21
C GLN A 634 4.82 -5.39 -32.25
N VAL A 635 5.48 -5.38 -31.11
CA VAL A 635 5.37 -6.43 -30.10
C VAL A 635 4.34 -6.03 -29.05
N LEU A 636 3.37 -6.91 -28.81
CA LEU A 636 2.46 -6.82 -27.67
C LEU A 636 2.76 -8.01 -26.74
N LEU A 637 3.07 -7.71 -25.48
CA LEU A 637 3.61 -8.67 -24.51
C LEU A 637 2.74 -8.70 -23.25
N CYS A 638 2.30 -9.88 -22.78
CA CYS A 638 1.46 -9.99 -21.58
C CYS A 638 1.62 -11.34 -20.84
N GLY A 639 1.80 -11.32 -19.51
CA GLY A 639 2.04 -12.54 -18.73
C GLY A 639 2.58 -12.26 -17.32
N PRO A 640 3.03 -13.29 -16.58
CA PRO A 640 3.62 -13.15 -15.26
C PRO A 640 5.00 -12.48 -15.31
N ASP A 641 5.34 -11.66 -14.32
CA ASP A 641 6.57 -10.83 -14.28
C ASP A 641 7.86 -11.59 -14.64
N PRO A 642 8.13 -12.83 -14.13
CA PRO A 642 9.34 -13.57 -14.49
C PRO A 642 9.39 -13.98 -15.97
N PHE A 643 8.23 -14.18 -16.62
CA PHE A 643 8.13 -14.42 -18.06
C PHE A 643 8.30 -13.12 -18.85
N MET A 644 7.70 -12.03 -18.37
CA MET A 644 7.80 -10.70 -18.98
C MET A 644 9.25 -10.22 -19.03
N GLU A 645 9.97 -10.33 -17.91
CA GLU A 645 11.36 -9.89 -17.78
C GLU A 645 12.32 -10.74 -18.63
N ALA A 646 12.15 -12.07 -18.62
CA ALA A 646 12.91 -12.96 -19.50
C ALA A 646 12.66 -12.62 -20.98
N THR A 647 11.41 -12.40 -21.37
CA THR A 647 11.04 -12.06 -22.75
C THR A 647 11.59 -10.70 -23.18
N ARG A 648 11.58 -9.69 -22.29
CA ARG A 648 12.26 -8.40 -22.53
C ARG A 648 13.77 -8.58 -22.73
N GLY A 649 14.38 -9.52 -21.99
CA GLY A 649 15.77 -9.96 -22.22
C GLY A 649 15.99 -10.52 -23.63
N TYR A 650 15.14 -11.44 -24.07
CA TYR A 650 15.23 -12.06 -25.41
C TYR A 650 15.00 -11.05 -26.54
N LEU A 651 14.01 -10.17 -26.41
CA LEU A 651 13.74 -9.11 -27.39
C LEU A 651 14.91 -8.13 -27.51
N ARG A 652 15.60 -7.84 -26.39
CA ARG A 652 16.82 -7.02 -26.37
C ARG A 652 18.00 -7.72 -27.06
N GLU A 653 18.17 -9.03 -26.84
CA GLU A 653 19.17 -9.86 -27.54
C GLU A 653 18.93 -9.91 -29.06
N LEU A 654 17.66 -9.95 -29.46
CA LEU A 654 17.23 -9.86 -30.86
C LEU A 654 17.20 -8.42 -31.42
N HIS A 655 17.70 -7.43 -30.66
CA HIS A 655 17.80 -6.01 -31.06
C HIS A 655 16.44 -5.34 -31.39
N VAL A 656 15.33 -5.81 -30.81
CA VAL A 656 14.02 -5.18 -30.95
C VAL A 656 14.01 -3.84 -30.21
N ALA A 657 13.57 -2.78 -30.90
CA ALA A 657 13.51 -1.42 -30.37
C ALA A 657 12.51 -1.33 -29.19
N PRO A 658 12.89 -0.79 -28.02
CA PRO A 658 12.01 -0.71 -26.84
C PRO A 658 10.67 -0.01 -27.11
N GLU A 659 10.67 1.03 -27.94
CA GLU A 659 9.49 1.78 -28.38
C GLU A 659 8.51 0.95 -29.24
N SER A 660 8.94 -0.19 -29.76
CA SER A 660 8.08 -1.15 -30.49
C SER A 660 7.46 -2.20 -29.57
N ILE A 661 7.77 -2.18 -28.26
CA ILE A 661 7.30 -3.16 -27.27
C ILE A 661 6.24 -2.52 -26.36
N TYR A 662 5.02 -3.01 -26.47
CA TYR A 662 3.87 -2.62 -25.65
C TYR A 662 3.55 -3.76 -24.69
N SER A 663 3.30 -3.48 -23.42
CA SER A 663 3.04 -4.54 -22.44
C SER A 663 1.96 -4.20 -21.41
N GLU A 664 1.10 -5.18 -21.13
CA GLU A 664 0.14 -5.18 -20.03
C GLU A 664 0.68 -6.09 -18.91
N GLU A 665 0.81 -5.54 -17.69
CA GLU A 665 1.31 -6.26 -16.52
C GLU A 665 0.19 -6.52 -15.51
N PHE A 666 -0.06 -7.79 -15.19
CA PHE A 666 -0.92 -8.14 -14.06
C PHE A 666 -0.15 -7.99 -12.76
N ASN A 667 -0.07 -6.75 -12.26
CA ASN A 667 0.52 -6.44 -10.96
C ASN A 667 -0.34 -7.05 -9.83
N PHE A 668 -0.02 -8.33 -9.59
CA PHE A 668 -0.55 -9.30 -8.62
C PHE A 668 -0.31 -9.00 -7.17
#